data_AF-A0A519DW69-F1
#
_entry.id   AF-A0A519DW69-F1
#
_cell.length_a   1.000
_cell.length_b   1.000
_cell.length_c   1.000
_cell.angle_alpha   90.00
_cell.angle_beta   90.00
_cell.angle_gamma   90.00
#
_symmetry.space_group_name_H-M   'P 1'
#
loop_
_entity.id
_entity.type
_entity.pdbx_description
1 polymer ?
#
loop_
_entity_poly.entity_id
_entity_poly.type
_entity_poly.pdbx_seq_one_letter_code
_entity_poly.pdbx_strand_id
1 'polypeptide(L)'
;MSTTFFTFDLLPVAAAAAGLLALCYAPTAVRRLQLSRAKHPSLAGHSRMAVRLARLMPTQRFDDAHFFSADDAPADIVTKRRSSFSALSHTLKTRHARSTAATQSMKPSLPDLQFTSSYRVPPSFSPLAQRELPLGPVMVASDGHWLTDLDGERFIDLAGSYGVNLFGYAFYRRCIAEGAARVDALGPVLGVYHPLVEDNVRRILSHARMDQLSFHMSGTEAVMQAVRLARYHTGKTHLVRFCGAYHGWWDEAQPGPGNPLPAERTYTLRDMHERSLQVLHTRRDIACVLVNPLQALHPNKPAPGDGSLVDSSRRASYDKAAYADWLRELRQVCTERGIALIFDEVFMGFRLGAGGAQAYFGVQADLVTYGKTLGGGLPVGVVCGRAAWMKRFRDERPADVCFARGTFNTHPYVMGAMSVFLDALEDPERLRQLDEQDEQQDGRRARLNAALEAEQLPLRAANMSSIWTLYYTEPSRYNWMLQYFLREQGLALSWVGTGRLIFSLDFSDADFDEVQRRIVAAARAMRDGGWWSNPALPTNKAIKRPSTYSSISPRREADEELPRKKSGNCVCNSTAKSRNNGVHHPNRARGKVRVLGTAIAWLLPGGIRRRRCQDWMSSSRLGRMGLVKFPDRWLRLRPSG
;
A
#
# COMPACT_ATOMS: atom_id res chain seq x y z
N MET A 1 -18.02 66.94 43.04
CA MET A 1 -18.52 65.70 42.42
C MET A 1 -17.37 64.70 42.40
N SER A 2 -17.42 63.64 43.21
CA SER A 2 -16.37 62.61 43.20
C SER A 2 -16.70 61.53 42.16
N THR A 3 -15.84 61.37 41.16
CA THR A 3 -15.93 60.30 40.17
C THR A 3 -15.40 58.99 40.75
N THR A 4 -16.30 58.16 41.27
CA THR A 4 -15.96 56.81 41.74
C THR A 4 -15.61 55.92 40.55
N PHE A 5 -14.31 55.72 40.30
CA PHE A 5 -13.85 54.75 39.30
C PHE A 5 -14.10 53.32 39.81
N PHE A 6 -15.18 52.69 39.32
CA PHE A 6 -15.36 51.25 39.46
C PHE A 6 -14.29 50.51 38.64
N THR A 7 -13.24 50.05 39.31
CA THR A 7 -12.34 49.04 38.77
C THR A 7 -13.08 47.72 38.67
N PHE A 8 -13.65 47.43 37.50
CA PHE A 8 -14.16 46.10 37.20
C PHE A 8 -13.02 45.09 37.28
N ASP A 9 -13.10 44.17 38.23
CA ASP A 9 -12.18 43.04 38.29
C ASP A 9 -12.47 42.13 37.08
N LEU A 10 -11.53 42.12 36.14
CA LEU A 10 -11.65 41.35 34.89
C LEU A 10 -11.28 39.88 35.09
N LEU A 11 -10.68 39.51 36.22
CA LEU A 11 -10.21 38.15 36.49
C LEU A 11 -11.34 37.10 36.49
N PRO A 12 -12.50 37.33 37.16
CA PRO A 12 -13.62 36.38 37.16
C PRO A 12 -14.25 36.22 35.78
N VAL A 13 -14.34 37.32 35.01
CA VAL A 13 -14.88 37.33 33.64
C VAL A 13 -13.95 36.56 32.69
N ALA A 14 -12.64 36.76 32.81
CA ALA A 14 -11.64 36.01 32.05
C ALA A 14 -11.64 34.51 32.41
N ALA A 15 -11.78 34.17 33.69
CA ALA A 15 -11.88 32.78 34.15
C ALA A 15 -13.16 32.10 33.65
N ALA A 16 -14.31 32.78 33.70
CA ALA A 16 -15.58 32.28 33.16
C ALA A 16 -15.52 32.10 31.64
N ALA A 17 -14.93 33.05 30.91
CA ALA A 17 -14.72 32.95 29.47
C ALA A 17 -13.77 31.79 29.11
N ALA A 18 -12.69 31.59 29.87
CA ALA A 18 -11.78 30.45 29.70
C ALA A 18 -12.46 29.11 29.99
N GLY A 19 -13.31 29.05 31.02
CA GLY A 19 -14.13 27.88 31.35
C GLY A 19 -15.14 27.53 30.25
N LEU A 20 -15.86 28.54 29.73
CA LEU A 20 -16.76 28.38 28.57
C LEU A 20 -16.02 27.92 27.31
N LEU A 21 -14.86 28.50 27.01
CA LEU A 21 -14.01 28.05 25.91
C LEU A 21 -13.55 26.60 26.12
N ALA A 22 -13.11 26.24 27.32
CA ALA A 22 -12.72 24.86 27.64
C ALA A 22 -13.87 23.87 27.45
N LEU A 23 -15.08 24.20 27.91
CA LEU A 23 -16.29 23.39 27.70
C LEU A 23 -16.67 23.27 26.22
N CYS A 24 -16.58 24.34 25.44
CA CYS A 24 -16.83 24.32 23.99
C CYS A 24 -15.79 23.49 23.21
N TYR A 25 -14.51 23.54 23.59
CA TYR A 25 -13.44 22.83 22.89
C TYR A 25 -13.22 21.39 23.40
N ALA A 26 -13.62 21.06 24.64
CA ALA A 26 -13.40 19.73 25.23
C ALA A 26 -13.97 18.57 24.38
N PRO A 27 -15.21 18.61 23.83
CA PRO A 27 -15.71 17.55 22.96
C PRO A 27 -14.84 17.35 21.70
N THR A 28 -14.30 18.44 21.15
CA THR A 28 -13.42 18.39 19.97
C THR A 28 -12.03 17.85 20.34
N ALA A 29 -11.49 18.23 21.51
CA ALA A 29 -10.24 17.69 22.03
C ALA A 29 -10.34 16.18 22.32
N VAL A 30 -11.42 15.74 22.98
CA VAL A 30 -11.73 14.32 23.26
C VAL A 30 -11.82 13.52 21.96
N ARG A 31 -12.59 13.99 20.96
CA ARG A 31 -12.68 13.33 19.65
C ARG A 31 -11.33 13.24 18.91
N ARG A 32 -10.48 14.28 19.01
CA ARG A 32 -9.12 14.25 18.46
C ARG A 32 -8.22 13.25 19.20
N LEU A 33 -8.33 13.17 20.53
CA LEU A 33 -7.58 12.21 21.35
C LEU A 33 -8.02 10.76 21.09
N GLN A 34 -9.32 10.50 20.99
CA GLN A 34 -9.88 9.21 20.59
C GLN A 34 -9.35 8.77 19.22
N LEU A 35 -9.42 9.65 18.20
CA LEU A 35 -8.88 9.38 16.87
C LEU A 35 -7.37 9.11 16.90
N SER A 36 -6.60 9.87 17.69
CA SER A 36 -5.16 9.66 17.87
C SER A 36 -4.86 8.28 18.52
N ARG A 37 -5.63 7.89 19.54
CA ARG A 37 -5.52 6.59 20.22
C ARG A 37 -6.04 5.40 19.39
N ALA A 38 -6.84 5.65 18.36
CA ALA A 38 -7.32 4.62 17.44
C ALA A 38 -6.31 4.34 16.30
N LYS A 39 -5.49 5.32 15.91
CA LYS A 39 -4.40 5.16 14.93
C LYS A 39 -3.34 4.17 15.38
N HIS A 40 -2.67 3.54 14.41
CA HIS A 40 -1.50 2.72 14.71
C HIS A 40 -0.30 3.61 15.06
N PRO A 41 0.49 3.32 16.10
CA PRO A 41 1.61 4.17 16.51
C PRO A 41 2.76 4.24 15.50
N SER A 42 2.78 3.38 14.48
CA SER A 42 3.76 3.47 13.38
C SER A 42 3.48 4.63 12.41
N LEU A 43 4.48 4.93 11.58
CA LEU A 43 4.36 5.92 10.50
C LEU A 43 3.23 5.57 9.51
N ALA A 44 2.94 4.29 9.28
CA ALA A 44 1.84 3.86 8.42
C ALA A 44 0.44 4.27 8.98
N GLY A 45 0.28 4.36 10.30
CA GLY A 45 -0.93 4.90 10.93
C GLY A 45 -0.97 6.44 10.98
N HIS A 46 0.17 7.08 10.72
CA HIS A 46 0.38 8.53 10.81
C HIS A 46 0.90 9.10 9.47
N SER A 47 0.20 8.80 8.37
CA SER A 47 0.54 9.18 6.99
C SER A 47 1.10 10.60 6.81
N ARG A 48 0.46 11.63 7.40
CA ARG A 48 0.95 13.03 7.33
C ARG A 48 2.31 13.24 8.00
N MET A 49 2.60 12.51 9.08
CA MET A 49 3.91 12.52 9.73
C MET A 49 4.92 11.72 8.91
N ALA A 50 4.51 10.58 8.33
CA ALA A 50 5.34 9.79 7.43
C ALA A 50 5.79 10.60 6.20
N VAL A 51 4.90 11.35 5.54
CA VAL A 51 5.26 12.23 4.41
C VAL A 51 6.24 13.33 4.83
N ARG A 52 6.07 13.92 6.03
CA ARG A 52 7.01 14.94 6.55
C ARG A 52 8.39 14.34 6.84
N LEU A 53 8.44 13.17 7.48
CA LEU A 53 9.69 12.50 7.81
C LEU A 53 10.41 11.96 6.57
N ALA A 54 9.67 11.42 5.59
CA ALA A 54 10.25 10.95 4.33
C ALA A 54 11.01 12.06 3.57
N ARG A 55 10.55 13.32 3.65
CA ARG A 55 11.25 14.49 3.09
C ARG A 55 12.52 14.91 3.86
N LEU A 56 12.70 14.40 5.08
CA LEU A 56 13.82 14.72 5.98
C LEU A 56 14.79 13.56 6.16
N MET A 57 14.45 12.35 5.70
CA MET A 57 15.32 11.19 5.79
C MET A 57 16.49 11.34 4.81
N PRO A 58 17.75 11.43 5.28
CA PRO A 58 18.90 11.37 4.38
C PRO A 58 19.01 9.96 3.80
N THR A 59 19.15 9.86 2.48
CA THR A 59 19.45 8.58 1.83
C THR A 59 20.93 8.26 2.01
N GLN A 60 21.28 7.60 3.11
CA GLN A 60 22.61 7.02 3.25
C GLN A 60 22.72 5.82 2.31
N ARG A 61 23.70 5.86 1.42
CA ARG A 61 24.10 4.78 0.51
C ARG A 61 25.42 4.19 0.98
N PHE A 62 25.54 2.87 0.96
CA PHE A 62 26.83 2.21 1.10
C PHE A 62 27.57 2.26 -0.23
N ASP A 63 28.86 2.58 -0.17
CA ASP A 63 29.78 2.37 -1.28
C ASP A 63 30.14 0.87 -1.43
N ASP A 64 30.85 0.52 -2.50
CA ASP A 64 31.25 -0.85 -2.81
C ASP A 64 32.21 -1.47 -1.75
N ALA A 65 32.88 -0.63 -0.94
CA ALA A 65 33.73 -1.09 0.15
C ALA A 65 32.89 -1.48 1.37
N HIS A 66 31.87 -0.70 1.72
CA HIS A 66 31.05 -0.89 2.92
C HIS A 66 29.76 -1.71 2.67
N PHE A 67 29.37 -1.95 1.42
CA PHE A 67 28.18 -2.73 1.08
C PHE A 67 28.13 -4.10 1.79
N PHE A 68 29.27 -4.77 1.90
CA PHE A 68 29.37 -6.14 2.43
C PHE A 68 29.60 -6.21 3.95
N SER A 69 29.92 -5.07 4.57
CA SER A 69 30.22 -4.87 6.00
C SER A 69 29.28 -3.84 6.64
N ALA A 70 28.13 -3.55 6.02
CA ALA A 70 27.13 -2.59 6.51
C ALA A 70 26.61 -2.90 7.94
N ASP A 71 26.88 -4.11 8.39
CA ASP A 71 26.47 -4.76 9.62
C ASP A 71 27.65 -5.01 10.57
N ASP A 72 28.80 -4.37 10.30
CA ASP A 72 30.07 -4.43 11.04
C ASP A 72 30.65 -5.87 11.15
N ALA A 73 30.40 -6.73 10.15
CA ALA A 73 30.85 -8.12 10.12
C ALA A 73 32.38 -8.30 9.94
N PRO A 74 32.98 -9.36 10.51
CA PRO A 74 34.39 -9.75 10.31
C PRO A 74 34.84 -9.93 8.85
N ALA A 75 36.14 -9.76 8.61
CA ALA A 75 36.74 -9.70 7.26
C ALA A 75 36.60 -11.02 6.45
N ASP A 76 36.59 -12.16 7.11
CA ASP A 76 36.33 -13.48 6.51
C ASP A 76 34.88 -13.59 5.99
N ILE A 77 33.91 -13.17 6.80
CA ILE A 77 32.49 -13.09 6.39
C ILE A 77 32.30 -12.10 5.24
N VAL A 78 32.93 -10.92 5.31
CA VAL A 78 32.92 -9.91 4.24
C VAL A 78 33.48 -10.49 2.93
N THR A 79 34.58 -11.24 3.00
CA THR A 79 35.19 -11.91 1.85
C THR A 79 34.25 -12.98 1.27
N LYS A 80 33.61 -13.78 2.13
CA LYS A 80 32.63 -14.80 1.74
C LYS A 80 31.43 -14.18 0.99
N ARG A 81 30.88 -13.08 1.52
CA ARG A 81 29.78 -12.34 0.90
C ARG A 81 30.17 -11.72 -0.44
N ARG A 82 31.38 -11.15 -0.57
CA ARG A 82 31.89 -10.65 -1.86
C ARG A 82 31.98 -11.75 -2.90
N SER A 83 32.55 -12.91 -2.55
CA SER A 83 32.64 -14.07 -3.44
C SER A 83 31.25 -14.56 -3.88
N SER A 84 30.34 -14.76 -2.93
CA SER A 84 28.94 -15.15 -3.17
C SER A 84 28.19 -14.17 -4.08
N PHE A 85 28.36 -12.87 -3.86
CA PHE A 85 27.74 -11.81 -4.68
C PHE A 85 28.31 -11.77 -6.10
N SER A 86 29.63 -11.91 -6.25
CA SER A 86 30.28 -11.94 -7.56
C SER A 86 29.84 -13.16 -8.38
N ALA A 87 29.72 -14.33 -7.75
CA ALA A 87 29.17 -15.52 -8.39
C ALA A 87 27.72 -15.31 -8.84
N LEU A 88 26.84 -14.84 -7.94
CA LEU A 88 25.44 -14.54 -8.26
C LEU A 88 25.30 -13.48 -9.36
N SER A 89 26.11 -12.42 -9.31
CA SER A 89 26.17 -11.39 -10.35
C SER A 89 26.56 -11.98 -11.71
N HIS A 90 27.57 -12.85 -11.73
CA HIS A 90 28.01 -13.54 -12.94
C HIS A 90 26.90 -14.47 -13.48
N THR A 91 26.27 -15.28 -12.63
CA THR A 91 25.16 -16.17 -13.03
C THR A 91 24.01 -15.39 -13.65
N LEU A 92 23.54 -14.32 -12.98
CA LEU A 92 22.40 -13.53 -13.45
C LEU A 92 22.70 -12.77 -14.76
N LYS A 93 23.92 -12.24 -14.92
CA LYS A 93 24.34 -11.55 -16.15
C LYS A 93 24.54 -12.48 -17.34
N THR A 94 24.99 -13.72 -17.10
CA THR A 94 25.24 -14.71 -18.17
C THR A 94 23.95 -15.40 -18.61
N ARG A 95 23.12 -15.88 -17.67
CA ARG A 95 21.85 -16.57 -18.00
C ARG A 95 20.79 -15.65 -18.59
N HIS A 96 20.77 -14.37 -18.20
CA HIS A 96 19.71 -13.43 -18.62
C HIS A 96 20.29 -12.27 -19.46
N ALA A 97 21.25 -12.56 -20.33
CA ALA A 97 22.02 -11.55 -21.06
C ALA A 97 21.14 -10.70 -22.00
N ARG A 98 20.31 -11.33 -22.84
CA ARG A 98 19.39 -10.66 -23.77
C ARG A 98 18.28 -9.94 -23.01
N SER A 99 17.72 -10.58 -21.98
CA SER A 99 16.67 -10.03 -21.13
C SER A 99 17.18 -8.79 -20.36
N THR A 100 18.44 -8.81 -19.91
CA THR A 100 19.11 -7.67 -19.28
C THR A 100 19.36 -6.54 -20.28
N ALA A 101 19.91 -6.84 -21.46
CA ALA A 101 20.16 -5.84 -22.50
C ALA A 101 18.86 -5.13 -22.95
N ALA A 102 17.78 -5.89 -23.17
CA ALA A 102 16.46 -5.35 -23.49
C ALA A 102 15.88 -4.48 -22.35
N THR A 103 16.10 -4.87 -21.10
CA THR A 103 15.71 -4.05 -19.94
C THR A 103 16.49 -2.74 -19.89
N GLN A 104 17.80 -2.78 -20.13
CA GLN A 104 18.67 -1.61 -20.11
C GLN A 104 18.34 -0.62 -21.24
N SER A 105 18.00 -1.10 -22.44
CA SER A 105 17.60 -0.22 -23.55
C SER A 105 16.24 0.46 -23.31
N MET A 106 15.28 -0.22 -22.68
CA MET A 106 13.97 0.35 -22.35
C MET A 106 14.00 1.28 -21.12
N LYS A 107 14.87 1.03 -20.13
CA LYS A 107 14.84 1.72 -18.82
C LYS A 107 14.87 3.26 -18.91
N PRO A 108 15.65 3.92 -19.81
CA PRO A 108 15.60 5.39 -19.96
C PRO A 108 14.23 5.93 -20.41
N SER A 109 13.49 5.15 -21.20
CA SER A 109 12.21 5.56 -21.81
C SER A 109 10.97 5.05 -21.07
N LEU A 110 11.13 4.12 -20.12
CA LEU A 110 10.02 3.50 -19.37
C LEU A 110 10.18 3.76 -17.85
N PRO A 111 9.55 4.82 -17.30
CA PRO A 111 9.69 5.22 -15.89
C PRO A 111 9.34 4.11 -14.88
N ASP A 112 8.42 3.21 -15.21
CA ASP A 112 8.05 2.08 -14.35
C ASP A 112 9.24 1.12 -14.11
N LEU A 113 10.12 0.92 -15.10
CA LEU A 113 11.36 0.16 -14.92
C LEU A 113 12.36 0.90 -14.04
N GLN A 114 12.41 2.24 -14.12
CA GLN A 114 13.27 3.06 -13.26
C GLN A 114 12.80 2.98 -11.79
N PHE A 115 11.48 3.11 -11.58
CA PHE A 115 10.85 3.06 -10.28
C PHE A 115 10.99 1.67 -9.64
N THR A 116 10.60 0.60 -10.34
CA THR A 116 10.69 -0.78 -9.81
C THR A 116 12.12 -1.23 -9.56
N SER A 117 13.09 -0.86 -10.40
CA SER A 117 14.52 -1.10 -10.14
C SER A 117 15.00 -0.46 -8.84
N SER A 118 14.50 0.75 -8.55
CA SER A 118 14.91 1.54 -7.38
C SER A 118 14.17 1.14 -6.10
N TYR A 119 12.93 0.67 -6.22
CA TYR A 119 12.05 0.40 -5.07
C TYR A 119 12.18 -1.03 -4.51
N ARG A 120 12.76 -1.99 -5.26
CA ARG A 120 12.85 -3.41 -4.83
C ARG A 120 14.03 -3.74 -3.89
N VAL A 121 15.00 -2.83 -3.77
CA VAL A 121 16.18 -2.94 -2.91
C VAL A 121 16.12 -1.82 -1.86
N PRO A 122 16.48 -2.05 -0.59
CA PRO A 122 16.54 -0.96 0.38
C PRO A 122 17.46 0.16 -0.11
N PRO A 123 17.08 1.46 0.01
CA PRO A 123 17.78 2.56 -0.65
C PRO A 123 19.30 2.58 -0.40
N SER A 124 19.75 2.16 0.78
CA SER A 124 21.15 2.11 1.18
C SER A 124 22.01 1.09 0.42
N PHE A 125 21.42 0.03 -0.11
CA PHE A 125 22.09 -1.00 -0.90
C PHE A 125 21.82 -0.86 -2.41
N SER A 126 20.91 0.05 -2.79
CA SER A 126 20.40 0.13 -4.16
C SER A 126 21.44 0.43 -5.26
N PRO A 127 22.54 1.21 -5.07
CA PRO A 127 23.47 1.53 -6.15
C PRO A 127 24.23 0.31 -6.69
N LEU A 128 24.93 -0.44 -5.82
CA LEU A 128 25.65 -1.65 -6.22
C LEU A 128 24.69 -2.73 -6.72
N ALA A 129 23.57 -2.95 -6.03
CA ALA A 129 22.60 -3.97 -6.41
C ALA A 129 21.96 -3.72 -7.79
N GLN A 130 21.60 -2.46 -8.12
CA GLN A 130 21.05 -2.13 -9.44
C GLN A 130 22.07 -2.30 -10.59
N ARG A 131 23.36 -2.13 -10.30
CA ARG A 131 24.45 -2.27 -11.29
C ARG A 131 24.85 -3.73 -11.50
N GLU A 132 24.96 -4.49 -10.42
CA GLU A 132 25.56 -5.83 -10.43
C GLU A 132 24.55 -6.99 -10.43
N LEU A 133 23.31 -6.77 -9.99
CA LEU A 133 22.25 -7.78 -9.96
C LEU A 133 21.08 -7.41 -10.90
N PRO A 134 21.30 -7.36 -12.23
CA PRO A 134 20.22 -7.19 -13.17
C PRO A 134 19.29 -8.42 -13.14
N LEU A 135 17.99 -8.20 -13.38
CA LEU A 135 16.97 -9.24 -13.28
C LEU A 135 16.28 -9.58 -14.60
N GLY A 136 16.52 -8.78 -15.65
CA GLY A 136 15.94 -8.94 -16.98
C GLY A 136 14.45 -9.29 -16.98
N PRO A 137 13.54 -8.43 -16.45
CA PRO A 137 12.11 -8.74 -16.34
C PRO A 137 11.36 -8.68 -17.69
N VAL A 138 11.87 -9.35 -18.72
CA VAL A 138 11.27 -9.44 -20.06
C VAL A 138 10.93 -10.91 -20.34
N MET A 139 9.64 -11.22 -20.37
CA MET A 139 9.12 -12.58 -20.61
C MET A 139 8.49 -12.66 -21.99
N VAL A 140 8.65 -13.80 -22.67
CA VAL A 140 8.09 -14.06 -24.02
C VAL A 140 6.99 -15.10 -24.05
N ALA A 141 6.95 -16.02 -23.08
CA ALA A 141 5.97 -17.09 -23.02
C ALA A 141 5.56 -17.45 -21.59
N SER A 142 4.41 -18.10 -21.47
CA SER A 142 3.92 -18.74 -20.24
C SER A 142 3.28 -20.09 -20.54
N ASP A 143 3.47 -21.05 -19.64
CA ASP A 143 3.04 -22.45 -19.79
C ASP A 143 2.74 -23.04 -18.39
N GLY A 144 1.47 -23.37 -18.10
CA GLY A 144 1.01 -23.70 -16.75
C GLY A 144 1.30 -22.56 -15.76
N HIS A 145 2.18 -22.81 -14.81
CA HIS A 145 2.75 -21.83 -13.87
C HIS A 145 4.18 -21.38 -14.23
N TRP A 146 4.72 -21.77 -15.39
CA TRP A 146 6.05 -21.36 -15.86
C TRP A 146 6.01 -20.08 -16.70
N LEU A 147 7.10 -19.32 -16.62
CA LEU A 147 7.43 -18.19 -17.50
C LEU A 147 8.76 -18.46 -18.21
N THR A 148 8.90 -17.99 -19.45
CA THR A 148 10.15 -18.06 -20.22
C THR A 148 10.61 -16.64 -20.59
N ASP A 149 11.89 -16.33 -20.37
CA ASP A 149 12.49 -15.04 -20.72
C ASP A 149 13.06 -14.99 -22.17
N LEU A 150 13.69 -13.87 -22.55
CA LEU A 150 14.29 -13.72 -23.89
C LEU A 150 15.52 -14.62 -24.12
N ASP A 151 16.12 -15.17 -23.06
CA ASP A 151 17.28 -16.06 -23.13
C ASP A 151 16.87 -17.54 -23.21
N GLY A 152 15.59 -17.83 -22.94
CA GLY A 152 15.02 -19.18 -22.92
C GLY A 152 14.96 -19.81 -21.53
N GLU A 153 15.37 -19.06 -20.50
CA GLU A 153 15.37 -19.52 -19.11
C GLU A 153 13.93 -19.65 -18.59
N ARG A 154 13.64 -20.77 -17.91
CA ARG A 154 12.31 -21.06 -17.37
C ARG A 154 12.24 -20.81 -15.86
N PHE A 155 11.20 -20.09 -15.44
CA PHE A 155 10.94 -19.77 -14.04
C PHE A 155 9.57 -20.25 -13.60
N ILE A 156 9.45 -20.76 -12.38
CA ILE A 156 8.14 -20.94 -11.73
C ILE A 156 7.65 -19.55 -11.30
N ASP A 157 6.45 -19.15 -11.73
CA ASP A 157 5.85 -17.90 -11.30
C ASP A 157 5.27 -18.00 -9.89
N LEU A 158 5.87 -17.23 -8.98
CA LEU A 158 5.33 -16.97 -7.65
C LEU A 158 4.85 -15.50 -7.52
N ALA A 159 4.91 -14.71 -8.60
CA ALA A 159 4.28 -13.39 -8.68
C ALA A 159 2.75 -13.49 -8.93
N GLY A 160 2.26 -14.63 -9.41
CA GLY A 160 0.84 -14.96 -9.64
C GLY A 160 0.10 -13.94 -10.50
N SER A 161 0.79 -13.28 -11.43
CA SER A 161 0.31 -12.07 -12.13
C SER A 161 -0.39 -11.07 -11.18
N TYR A 162 0.24 -10.74 -10.04
CA TYR A 162 -0.28 -9.87 -8.98
C TYR A 162 -1.64 -10.31 -8.37
N GLY A 163 -1.98 -11.58 -8.47
CA GLY A 163 -3.23 -12.18 -7.99
C GLY A 163 -4.27 -12.44 -9.09
N VAL A 164 -3.99 -12.04 -10.34
CA VAL A 164 -4.84 -12.39 -11.49
C VAL A 164 -4.81 -13.88 -11.77
N ASN A 165 -3.65 -14.54 -11.66
CA ASN A 165 -3.50 -15.95 -12.00
C ASN A 165 -4.02 -16.84 -10.86
N LEU A 166 -5.29 -17.25 -10.92
CA LEU A 166 -5.91 -18.22 -10.00
C LEU A 166 -5.86 -19.65 -10.55
N PHE A 167 -6.23 -19.87 -11.81
CA PHE A 167 -6.38 -21.21 -12.43
C PHE A 167 -5.28 -21.58 -13.45
N GLY A 168 -4.14 -20.89 -13.46
CA GLY A 168 -3.02 -21.17 -14.37
C GLY A 168 -3.05 -20.38 -15.69
N TYR A 169 -1.89 -20.05 -16.27
CA TYR A 169 -1.83 -19.21 -17.47
C TYR A 169 -2.51 -19.85 -18.69
N ALA A 170 -2.46 -21.18 -18.81
CA ALA A 170 -3.14 -21.91 -19.87
C ALA A 170 -4.67 -21.70 -19.85
N PHE A 171 -5.26 -21.58 -18.65
CA PHE A 171 -6.67 -21.29 -18.49
C PHE A 171 -7.02 -19.85 -18.91
N TYR A 172 -6.27 -18.83 -18.49
CA TYR A 172 -6.54 -17.44 -18.90
C TYR A 172 -6.34 -17.21 -20.41
N ARG A 173 -5.39 -17.93 -21.04
CA ARG A 173 -5.26 -17.93 -22.50
C ARG A 173 -6.52 -18.48 -23.19
N ARG A 174 -7.15 -19.54 -22.65
CA ARG A 174 -8.44 -20.04 -23.12
C ARG A 174 -9.56 -19.02 -22.90
N CYS A 175 -9.64 -18.39 -21.72
CA CYS A 175 -10.64 -17.34 -21.46
C CYS A 175 -10.58 -16.23 -22.51
N ILE A 176 -9.38 -15.74 -22.86
CA ILE A 176 -9.21 -14.70 -23.87
C ILE A 176 -9.61 -15.22 -25.27
N ALA A 177 -9.16 -16.41 -25.67
CA ALA A 177 -9.42 -16.94 -27.02
C ALA A 177 -10.89 -17.33 -27.24
N GLU A 178 -11.47 -18.12 -26.34
CA GLU A 178 -12.89 -18.52 -26.40
C GLU A 178 -13.80 -17.31 -26.16
N GLY A 179 -13.43 -16.43 -25.23
CA GLY A 179 -14.16 -15.20 -24.95
C GLY A 179 -14.20 -14.24 -26.13
N ALA A 180 -13.10 -14.12 -26.88
CA ALA A 180 -13.05 -13.38 -28.14
C ALA A 180 -14.01 -13.99 -29.18
N ALA A 181 -13.95 -15.31 -29.38
CA ALA A 181 -14.83 -16.01 -30.33
C ALA A 181 -16.33 -15.82 -30.02
N ARG A 182 -16.71 -15.77 -28.73
CA ARG A 182 -18.10 -15.52 -28.30
C ARG A 182 -18.64 -14.12 -28.65
N VAL A 183 -17.79 -13.15 -28.98
CA VAL A 183 -18.18 -11.74 -29.25
C VAL A 183 -17.69 -11.20 -30.59
N ASP A 184 -17.02 -12.02 -31.40
CA ASP A 184 -16.33 -11.62 -32.63
C ASP A 184 -17.23 -10.83 -33.60
N ALA A 185 -18.47 -11.29 -33.78
CA ALA A 185 -19.47 -10.65 -34.64
C ALA A 185 -19.90 -9.24 -34.17
N LEU A 186 -19.80 -8.92 -32.87
CA LEU A 186 -19.98 -7.56 -32.35
C LEU A 186 -18.68 -6.75 -32.40
N GLY A 187 -17.53 -7.42 -32.27
CA GLY A 187 -16.22 -6.80 -32.29
C GLY A 187 -16.03 -5.76 -31.17
N PRO A 188 -15.36 -4.62 -31.45
CA PRO A 188 -14.98 -3.64 -30.43
C PRO A 188 -16.06 -2.57 -30.15
N VAL A 189 -17.33 -2.82 -30.49
CA VAL A 189 -18.42 -1.82 -30.33
C VAL A 189 -18.61 -1.44 -28.85
N LEU A 190 -18.72 -0.14 -28.59
CA LEU A 190 -18.86 0.45 -27.24
C LEU A 190 -20.18 1.24 -27.11
N GLY A 191 -20.64 1.42 -25.88
CA GLY A 191 -21.85 2.20 -25.56
C GLY A 191 -23.17 1.42 -25.62
N VAL A 192 -23.13 0.18 -26.09
CA VAL A 192 -24.24 -0.81 -26.05
C VAL A 192 -23.75 -2.09 -25.38
N TYR A 193 -24.67 -2.99 -25.02
CA TYR A 193 -24.34 -4.26 -24.36
C TYR A 193 -24.46 -5.46 -25.30
N HIS A 194 -23.50 -6.37 -25.21
CA HIS A 194 -23.61 -7.73 -25.75
C HIS A 194 -24.51 -8.58 -24.83
N PRO A 195 -25.30 -9.56 -25.32
CA PRO A 195 -26.16 -10.40 -24.48
C PRO A 195 -25.44 -11.10 -23.30
N LEU A 196 -24.16 -11.46 -23.46
CA LEU A 196 -23.34 -12.00 -22.37
C LEU A 196 -23.23 -11.11 -21.13
N VAL A 197 -23.47 -9.80 -21.25
CA VAL A 197 -23.48 -8.88 -20.09
C VAL A 197 -24.59 -9.28 -19.11
N GLU A 198 -25.75 -9.72 -19.60
CA GLU A 198 -26.87 -10.16 -18.75
C GLU A 198 -26.52 -11.43 -17.96
N ASP A 199 -25.96 -12.43 -18.64
CA ASP A 199 -25.53 -13.68 -17.99
C ASP A 199 -24.41 -13.45 -16.97
N ASN A 200 -23.39 -12.67 -17.35
CA ASN A 200 -22.30 -12.29 -16.45
C ASN A 200 -22.83 -11.55 -15.21
N VAL A 201 -23.79 -10.62 -15.39
CA VAL A 201 -24.45 -9.92 -14.28
C VAL A 201 -25.13 -10.91 -13.34
N ARG A 202 -26.00 -11.78 -13.87
CA ARG A 202 -26.74 -12.80 -13.10
C ARG A 202 -25.79 -13.66 -12.25
N ARG A 203 -24.70 -14.15 -12.84
CA ARG A 203 -23.75 -15.08 -12.20
C ARG A 203 -22.89 -14.39 -11.15
N ILE A 204 -22.36 -13.20 -11.44
CA ILE A 204 -21.60 -12.42 -10.46
C ILE A 204 -22.47 -12.05 -9.26
N LEU A 205 -23.73 -11.65 -9.47
CA LEU A 205 -24.67 -11.33 -8.38
C LEU A 205 -25.03 -12.55 -7.54
N SER A 206 -25.19 -13.73 -8.15
CA SER A 206 -25.41 -14.99 -7.45
C SER A 206 -24.24 -15.33 -6.52
N HIS A 207 -23.01 -15.33 -7.03
CA HIS A 207 -21.81 -15.59 -6.22
C HIS A 207 -21.59 -14.54 -5.13
N ALA A 208 -21.75 -13.25 -5.47
CA ALA A 208 -21.58 -12.14 -4.52
C ALA A 208 -22.72 -12.03 -3.49
N ARG A 209 -23.86 -12.69 -3.72
CA ARG A 209 -25.12 -12.54 -2.95
C ARG A 209 -25.55 -11.08 -2.80
N MET A 210 -25.57 -10.36 -3.93
CA MET A 210 -25.89 -8.92 -4.03
C MET A 210 -27.01 -8.66 -5.04
N ASP A 211 -27.67 -7.51 -4.92
CA ASP A 211 -28.84 -7.18 -5.73
C ASP A 211 -28.48 -6.56 -7.10
N GLN A 212 -27.41 -5.76 -7.15
CA GLN A 212 -27.04 -4.96 -8.32
C GLN A 212 -25.53 -4.82 -8.46
N LEU A 213 -25.03 -4.62 -9.69
CA LEU A 213 -23.62 -4.34 -9.96
C LEU A 213 -23.37 -3.27 -11.01
N SER A 214 -22.12 -2.82 -11.12
CA SER A 214 -21.64 -1.93 -12.18
C SER A 214 -20.20 -2.25 -12.58
N PHE A 215 -19.88 -2.18 -13.87
CA PHE A 215 -18.56 -2.42 -14.44
C PHE A 215 -17.73 -1.14 -14.58
N HIS A 216 -16.42 -1.28 -14.44
CA HIS A 216 -15.35 -0.27 -14.49
C HIS A 216 -14.09 -0.88 -15.10
N MET A 217 -13.03 -0.10 -15.36
CA MET A 217 -11.80 -0.59 -16.01
C MET A 217 -10.73 -1.10 -15.05
N SER A 218 -10.83 -0.77 -13.77
CA SER A 218 -9.88 -1.24 -12.77
C SER A 218 -10.50 -1.35 -11.38
N GLY A 219 -9.85 -2.12 -10.50
CA GLY A 219 -10.21 -2.14 -9.08
C GLY A 219 -10.08 -0.78 -8.39
N THR A 220 -9.15 0.08 -8.83
CA THR A 220 -9.06 1.47 -8.34
C THR A 220 -10.36 2.23 -8.64
N GLU A 221 -10.89 2.13 -9.86
CA GLU A 221 -12.16 2.75 -10.24
C GLU A 221 -13.35 2.14 -9.50
N ALA A 222 -13.36 0.82 -9.30
CA ALA A 222 -14.40 0.16 -8.51
C ALA A 222 -14.42 0.67 -7.06
N VAL A 223 -13.27 0.78 -6.39
CA VAL A 223 -13.16 1.39 -5.05
C VAL A 223 -13.59 2.86 -5.06
N MET A 224 -13.17 3.64 -6.05
CA MET A 224 -13.59 5.05 -6.20
C MET A 224 -15.11 5.18 -6.32
N GLN A 225 -15.75 4.31 -7.11
CA GLN A 225 -17.20 4.29 -7.27
C GLN A 225 -17.93 3.82 -6.01
N ALA A 226 -17.45 2.77 -5.33
CA ALA A 226 -18.05 2.29 -4.09
C ALA A 226 -18.01 3.35 -2.97
N VAL A 227 -16.88 4.06 -2.82
CA VAL A 227 -16.75 5.19 -1.89
C VAL A 227 -17.66 6.37 -2.30
N ARG A 228 -17.83 6.62 -3.61
CA ARG A 228 -18.72 7.67 -4.13
C ARG A 228 -20.20 7.36 -3.83
N LEU A 229 -20.63 6.11 -4.05
CA LEU A 229 -21.97 5.64 -3.67
C LEU A 229 -22.22 5.79 -2.17
N ALA A 230 -21.31 5.31 -1.33
CA ALA A 230 -21.44 5.44 0.12
C ALA A 230 -21.59 6.90 0.58
N ARG A 231 -20.81 7.83 0.01
CA ARG A 231 -20.94 9.28 0.28
C ARG A 231 -22.28 9.84 -0.20
N TYR A 232 -22.72 9.47 -1.40
CA TYR A 232 -23.98 9.91 -2.01
C TYR A 232 -25.22 9.46 -1.21
N HIS A 233 -25.25 8.21 -0.74
CA HIS A 233 -26.37 7.68 0.03
C HIS A 233 -26.39 8.16 1.49
N THR A 234 -25.23 8.29 2.14
CA THR A 234 -25.15 8.70 3.56
C THR A 234 -25.19 10.21 3.78
N GLY A 235 -24.84 11.02 2.77
CA GLY A 235 -24.56 12.45 2.92
C GLY A 235 -23.29 12.74 3.75
N LYS A 236 -22.54 11.71 4.14
CA LYS A 236 -21.33 11.82 4.97
C LYS A 236 -20.09 11.94 4.09
N THR A 237 -19.00 12.45 4.64
CA THR A 237 -17.84 12.91 3.85
C THR A 237 -16.60 12.03 3.97
N HIS A 238 -16.37 11.41 5.13
CA HIS A 238 -15.12 10.71 5.42
C HIS A 238 -15.21 9.22 5.13
N LEU A 239 -14.11 8.62 4.68
CA LEU A 239 -13.93 7.17 4.66
C LEU A 239 -12.97 6.73 5.76
N VAL A 240 -13.13 5.48 6.21
CA VAL A 240 -12.16 4.78 7.06
C VAL A 240 -11.44 3.74 6.23
N ARG A 241 -10.13 3.63 6.43
CA ARG A 241 -9.32 2.50 5.96
C ARG A 241 -8.40 2.04 7.09
N PHE A 242 -8.03 0.77 7.07
CA PHE A 242 -7.13 0.23 8.09
C PHE A 242 -5.66 0.48 7.75
N CYS A 243 -4.81 0.52 8.78
CA CYS A 243 -3.38 0.79 8.65
C CYS A 243 -2.71 -0.29 7.79
N GLY A 244 -1.95 0.12 6.77
CA GLY A 244 -1.25 -0.81 5.87
C GLY A 244 -2.04 -1.31 4.65
N ALA A 245 -3.37 -1.37 4.72
CA ALA A 245 -4.24 -1.78 3.61
C ALA A 245 -3.93 -1.06 2.27
N TYR A 246 -4.18 -1.75 1.16
CA TYR A 246 -4.08 -1.19 -0.20
C TYR A 246 -5.46 -1.27 -0.87
N HIS A 247 -5.87 -0.19 -1.55
CA HIS A 247 -7.21 0.00 -2.09
C HIS A 247 -7.17 0.71 -3.45
N GLY A 248 -6.20 0.33 -4.29
CA GLY A 248 -5.81 1.13 -5.46
C GLY A 248 -4.94 2.33 -5.08
N TRP A 249 -4.64 3.16 -6.08
CA TRP A 249 -3.69 4.29 -5.97
C TRP A 249 -4.34 5.68 -5.91
N TRP A 250 -5.66 5.75 -5.87
CA TRP A 250 -6.40 7.01 -5.72
C TRP A 250 -6.09 7.71 -4.38
N ASP A 251 -6.01 9.04 -4.39
CA ASP A 251 -5.42 9.86 -3.31
C ASP A 251 -5.93 9.56 -1.90
N GLU A 252 -7.26 9.44 -1.74
CA GLU A 252 -7.88 9.18 -0.43
C GLU A 252 -7.71 7.71 0.00
N ALA A 253 -7.54 6.78 -0.95
CA ALA A 253 -7.28 5.36 -0.68
C ALA A 253 -5.81 5.09 -0.30
N GLN A 254 -4.86 5.85 -0.85
CA GLN A 254 -3.42 5.71 -0.60
C GLN A 254 -2.78 6.94 0.10
N PRO A 255 -3.10 7.21 1.38
CA PRO A 255 -2.44 8.26 2.15
C PRO A 255 -1.07 7.83 2.68
N GLY A 256 0.00 8.53 2.30
CA GLY A 256 1.34 8.31 2.86
C GLY A 256 2.47 8.70 1.92
N PRO A 257 3.72 8.32 2.21
CA PRO A 257 4.84 8.45 1.28
C PRO A 257 4.51 7.80 -0.06
N GLY A 258 4.89 8.47 -1.16
CA GLY A 258 4.48 8.11 -2.52
C GLY A 258 3.27 8.90 -3.04
N ASN A 259 2.43 9.45 -2.16
CA ASN A 259 1.35 10.37 -2.54
C ASN A 259 1.75 11.83 -2.23
N PRO A 260 1.73 12.75 -3.20
CA PRO A 260 2.06 14.16 -2.97
C PRO A 260 0.98 14.92 -2.17
N LEU A 261 -0.27 14.47 -2.22
CA LEU A 261 -1.41 15.10 -1.57
C LEU A 261 -1.74 14.44 -0.21
N PRO A 262 -2.06 15.21 0.83
CA PRO A 262 -2.57 14.66 2.07
C PRO A 262 -4.03 14.24 1.89
N ALA A 263 -4.38 12.99 2.20
CA ALA A 263 -5.79 12.62 2.30
C ALA A 263 -6.48 13.50 3.37
N GLU A 264 -7.53 14.20 2.94
CA GLU A 264 -8.25 15.16 3.77
C GLU A 264 -9.44 14.51 4.47
N ARG A 265 -10.18 13.65 3.75
CA ARG A 265 -11.42 13.03 4.22
C ARG A 265 -11.24 11.53 4.49
N THR A 266 -10.08 11.16 5.01
CA THR A 266 -9.72 9.75 5.28
C THR A 266 -9.19 9.58 6.71
N TYR A 267 -9.77 8.63 7.43
CA TYR A 267 -9.27 8.16 8.71
C TYR A 267 -8.54 6.82 8.55
N THR A 268 -7.21 6.84 8.73
CA THR A 268 -6.40 5.62 8.84
C THR A 268 -6.48 5.10 10.27
N LEU A 269 -7.23 4.02 10.52
CA LEU A 269 -7.43 3.44 11.86
C LEU A 269 -6.62 2.14 12.03
N ARG A 270 -6.60 1.58 13.24
CA ARG A 270 -6.03 0.25 13.47
C ARG A 270 -6.96 -0.85 12.97
N ASP A 271 -6.39 -1.79 12.24
CA ASP A 271 -7.01 -3.09 11.95
C ASP A 271 -7.13 -3.88 13.27
N MET A 272 -8.13 -4.75 13.39
CA MET A 272 -8.35 -5.64 14.54
C MET A 272 -8.21 -4.96 15.92
N HIS A 273 -8.95 -3.87 16.19
CA HIS A 273 -8.84 -3.16 17.48
C HIS A 273 -10.10 -2.42 17.96
N GLU A 274 -10.48 -2.64 19.22
CA GLU A 274 -11.60 -2.01 19.97
C GLU A 274 -11.77 -0.49 19.71
N ARG A 275 -10.66 0.29 19.68
CA ARG A 275 -10.70 1.76 19.60
C ARG A 275 -11.05 2.24 18.20
N SER A 276 -10.82 1.41 17.19
CA SER A 276 -11.30 1.68 15.84
C SER A 276 -12.82 1.57 15.81
N LEU A 277 -13.38 0.50 16.39
CA LEU A 277 -14.83 0.32 16.57
C LEU A 277 -15.44 1.47 17.39
N GLN A 278 -14.80 1.88 18.49
CA GLN A 278 -15.22 3.04 19.28
C GLN A 278 -15.26 4.34 18.47
N VAL A 279 -14.31 4.56 17.54
CA VAL A 279 -14.33 5.72 16.64
C VAL A 279 -15.51 5.64 15.66
N LEU A 280 -15.80 4.47 15.09
CA LEU A 280 -16.97 4.26 14.23
C LEU A 280 -18.28 4.52 15.00
N HIS A 281 -18.41 3.97 16.21
CA HIS A 281 -19.59 4.07 17.06
C HIS A 281 -19.78 5.48 17.69
N THR A 282 -18.76 6.35 17.70
CA THR A 282 -18.90 7.72 18.23
C THR A 282 -19.03 8.80 17.17
N ARG A 283 -18.40 8.63 16.00
CA ARG A 283 -18.44 9.63 14.91
C ARG A 283 -19.76 9.59 14.14
N ARG A 284 -20.01 10.65 13.36
CA ARG A 284 -21.23 10.84 12.53
C ARG A 284 -20.94 11.22 11.08
N ASP A 285 -19.68 11.49 10.75
CA ASP A 285 -19.18 12.00 9.46
C ASP A 285 -18.57 10.93 8.55
N ILE A 286 -18.65 9.65 8.94
CA ILE A 286 -18.07 8.50 8.22
C ILE A 286 -19.10 7.88 7.27
N ALA A 287 -18.86 7.98 5.97
CA ALA A 287 -19.68 7.39 4.91
C ALA A 287 -19.46 5.88 4.77
N CYS A 288 -18.21 5.43 4.82
CA CYS A 288 -17.84 4.02 4.62
C CYS A 288 -16.61 3.58 5.42
N VAL A 289 -16.50 2.27 5.57
CA VAL A 289 -15.27 1.57 5.96
C VAL A 289 -14.81 0.70 4.80
N LEU A 290 -13.55 0.85 4.38
CA LEU A 290 -12.87 -0.04 3.45
C LEU A 290 -12.13 -1.15 4.22
N VAL A 291 -12.48 -2.40 3.93
CA VAL A 291 -11.78 -3.61 4.39
C VAL A 291 -11.08 -4.25 3.19
N ASN A 292 -9.78 -4.50 3.26
CA ASN A 292 -9.11 -5.41 2.30
C ASN A 292 -8.84 -6.71 3.04
N PRO A 293 -9.52 -7.84 2.72
CA PRO A 293 -9.40 -9.07 3.49
C PRO A 293 -7.99 -9.67 3.50
N LEU A 294 -7.14 -9.33 2.52
CA LEU A 294 -5.71 -9.71 2.50
C LEU A 294 -4.93 -9.17 3.72
N GLN A 295 -5.41 -8.12 4.37
CA GLN A 295 -4.78 -7.57 5.57
C GLN A 295 -4.86 -8.50 6.78
N ALA A 296 -5.69 -9.55 6.77
CA ALA A 296 -5.69 -10.56 7.81
C ALA A 296 -4.32 -11.27 7.98
N LEU A 297 -3.51 -11.35 6.91
CA LEU A 297 -2.15 -11.89 6.95
C LEU A 297 -1.11 -10.89 7.49
N HIS A 298 -1.39 -9.57 7.38
CA HIS A 298 -0.49 -8.46 7.72
C HIS A 298 -1.20 -7.32 8.47
N PRO A 299 -1.91 -7.59 9.58
CA PRO A 299 -2.73 -6.59 10.24
C PRO A 299 -1.88 -5.40 10.67
N ASN A 300 -2.37 -4.19 10.40
CA ASN A 300 -1.70 -2.91 10.68
C ASN A 300 -0.36 -2.65 9.96
N LYS A 301 0.06 -3.49 9.02
CA LYS A 301 1.31 -3.35 8.25
C LYS A 301 1.01 -3.23 6.76
N PRO A 302 1.80 -2.45 5.99
CA PRO A 302 1.73 -2.54 4.53
C PRO A 302 2.13 -3.93 4.07
N ALA A 303 1.73 -4.29 2.84
CA ALA A 303 2.25 -5.47 2.16
C ALA A 303 3.78 -5.53 2.32
N PRO A 304 4.36 -6.65 2.80
CA PRO A 304 5.79 -6.66 3.12
C PRO A 304 6.60 -6.56 1.82
N GLY A 305 7.40 -5.52 1.64
CA GLY A 305 8.27 -5.38 0.47
C GLY A 305 9.74 -5.59 0.83
N ASP A 306 10.50 -6.28 -0.01
CA ASP A 306 11.95 -6.49 0.21
C ASP A 306 12.76 -5.19 0.17
N GLY A 307 12.32 -4.19 -0.61
CA GLY A 307 12.87 -2.83 -0.57
C GLY A 307 12.67 -2.07 0.75
N SER A 308 11.85 -2.59 1.66
CA SER A 308 11.70 -2.06 3.03
C SER A 308 12.40 -2.92 4.09
N LEU A 309 13.00 -4.04 3.68
CA LEU A 309 13.52 -5.08 4.56
C LEU A 309 14.99 -4.82 4.94
N VAL A 310 15.18 -3.81 5.79
CA VAL A 310 16.49 -3.45 6.39
C VAL A 310 16.82 -4.23 7.66
N ASP A 311 15.85 -5.00 8.18
CA ASP A 311 15.98 -5.86 9.36
C ASP A 311 15.11 -7.11 9.21
N SER A 312 15.05 -7.91 10.27
CA SER A 312 14.32 -9.18 10.32
C SER A 312 13.07 -9.06 11.20
N SER A 313 12.44 -7.89 11.25
CA SER A 313 11.22 -7.63 12.03
C SER A 313 9.92 -7.98 11.29
N ARG A 314 10.01 -8.37 10.01
CA ARG A 314 8.91 -8.99 9.27
C ARG A 314 8.42 -10.22 10.04
N ARG A 315 7.13 -10.27 10.29
CA ARG A 315 6.39 -11.39 10.92
C ARG A 315 5.01 -11.42 10.29
N ALA A 316 4.57 -12.62 9.94
CA ALA A 316 3.30 -12.93 9.30
C ALA A 316 2.63 -14.05 10.10
N SER A 317 1.32 -13.94 10.28
CA SER A 317 0.49 -14.89 11.02
C SER A 317 -0.94 -14.65 10.61
N TYR A 318 -1.74 -15.71 10.48
CA TYR A 318 -3.12 -15.62 10.06
C TYR A 318 -4.00 -16.47 10.98
N ASP A 319 -5.10 -15.88 11.43
CA ASP A 319 -6.14 -16.53 12.23
C ASP A 319 -7.49 -16.20 11.58
N LYS A 320 -8.10 -17.22 10.97
CA LYS A 320 -9.37 -17.11 10.24
C LYS A 320 -10.53 -16.79 11.17
N ALA A 321 -10.56 -17.37 12.36
CA ALA A 321 -11.64 -17.21 13.32
C ALA A 321 -11.59 -15.81 13.95
N ALA A 322 -10.44 -15.39 14.47
CA ALA A 322 -10.27 -14.07 15.09
C ALA A 322 -10.52 -12.92 14.11
N TYR A 323 -10.17 -13.09 12.82
CA TYR A 323 -10.51 -12.08 11.80
C TYR A 323 -12.01 -12.08 11.46
N ALA A 324 -12.65 -13.25 11.38
CA ALA A 324 -14.10 -13.35 11.16
C ALA A 324 -14.90 -12.68 12.28
N ASP A 325 -14.54 -12.90 13.55
CA ASP A 325 -15.19 -12.29 14.70
C ASP A 325 -15.04 -10.76 14.69
N TRP A 326 -13.84 -10.26 14.42
CA TRP A 326 -13.63 -8.82 14.28
C TRP A 326 -14.42 -8.21 13.10
N LEU A 327 -14.57 -8.92 11.98
CA LEU A 327 -15.43 -8.49 10.87
C LEU A 327 -16.93 -8.47 11.26
N ARG A 328 -17.39 -9.38 12.13
CA ARG A 328 -18.77 -9.38 12.66
C ARG A 328 -19.03 -8.16 13.54
N GLU A 329 -18.12 -7.86 14.47
CA GLU A 329 -18.19 -6.63 15.28
C GLU A 329 -18.19 -5.37 14.39
N LEU A 330 -17.31 -5.34 13.37
CA LEU A 330 -17.22 -4.23 12.42
C LEU A 330 -18.53 -4.05 11.63
N ARG A 331 -19.14 -5.15 11.14
CA ARG A 331 -20.45 -5.16 10.46
C ARG A 331 -21.55 -4.65 11.36
N GLN A 332 -21.60 -5.06 12.63
CA GLN A 332 -22.60 -4.57 13.58
C GLN A 332 -22.49 -3.05 13.73
N VAL A 333 -21.30 -2.53 14.06
CA VAL A 333 -21.11 -1.09 14.26
C VAL A 333 -21.36 -0.29 12.96
N CYS A 334 -21.05 -0.84 11.78
CA CYS A 334 -21.39 -0.19 10.52
C CYS A 334 -22.92 -0.08 10.34
N THR A 335 -23.66 -1.14 10.67
CA THR A 335 -25.13 -1.19 10.59
C THR A 335 -25.78 -0.18 11.54
N GLU A 336 -25.42 -0.22 12.83
CA GLU A 336 -25.95 0.69 13.88
C GLU A 336 -25.75 2.17 13.57
N ARG A 337 -24.71 2.51 12.79
CA ARG A 337 -24.28 3.88 12.52
C ARG A 337 -24.62 4.36 11.10
N GLY A 338 -25.25 3.51 10.29
CA GLY A 338 -25.52 3.77 8.87
C GLY A 338 -24.24 4.11 8.11
N ILE A 339 -23.18 3.33 8.31
CA ILE A 339 -21.90 3.44 7.60
C ILE A 339 -21.84 2.28 6.61
N ALA A 340 -21.55 2.53 5.34
CA ALA A 340 -21.42 1.44 4.37
C ALA A 340 -20.17 0.61 4.67
N LEU A 341 -20.33 -0.68 4.94
CA LEU A 341 -19.22 -1.63 4.96
C LEU A 341 -18.88 -2.02 3.51
N ILE A 342 -17.64 -1.76 3.10
CA ILE A 342 -17.15 -2.06 1.75
C ILE A 342 -16.03 -3.09 1.85
N PHE A 343 -16.22 -4.25 1.21
CA PHE A 343 -15.16 -5.25 1.06
C PHE A 343 -14.43 -5.04 -0.26
N ASP A 344 -13.14 -4.73 -0.18
CA ASP A 344 -12.23 -4.70 -1.32
C ASP A 344 -11.71 -6.10 -1.62
N GLU A 345 -12.47 -6.79 -2.45
CA GLU A 345 -12.20 -8.12 -2.95
C GLU A 345 -11.49 -8.11 -4.32
N VAL A 346 -10.89 -6.99 -4.74
CA VAL A 346 -10.15 -6.88 -6.01
C VAL A 346 -8.98 -7.87 -6.05
N PHE A 347 -8.49 -8.34 -4.90
CA PHE A 347 -7.50 -9.42 -4.81
C PHE A 347 -8.10 -10.77 -4.37
N MET A 348 -9.01 -10.76 -3.40
CA MET A 348 -9.43 -11.96 -2.68
C MET A 348 -10.71 -12.62 -3.24
N GLY A 349 -11.51 -11.87 -4.00
CA GLY A 349 -12.75 -12.36 -4.59
C GLY A 349 -12.49 -13.47 -5.60
N PHE A 350 -13.33 -14.50 -5.55
CA PHE A 350 -13.20 -15.76 -6.29
C PHE A 350 -11.94 -16.60 -5.96
N ARG A 351 -10.89 -16.00 -5.38
CA ARG A 351 -9.69 -16.72 -4.89
C ARG A 351 -9.96 -17.45 -3.57
N LEU A 352 -10.68 -16.84 -2.62
CA LEU A 352 -11.03 -17.47 -1.35
C LEU A 352 -12.20 -18.48 -1.45
N GLY A 353 -12.61 -18.86 -2.66
CA GLY A 353 -13.88 -19.52 -2.94
C GLY A 353 -14.81 -18.64 -3.76
N ALA A 354 -15.78 -19.26 -4.43
CA ALA A 354 -16.65 -18.57 -5.39
C ALA A 354 -17.44 -17.41 -4.76
N GLY A 355 -17.89 -17.55 -3.50
CA GLY A 355 -18.56 -16.49 -2.75
C GLY A 355 -17.64 -15.42 -2.13
N GLY A 356 -16.33 -15.47 -2.41
CA GLY A 356 -15.33 -14.53 -1.91
C GLY A 356 -15.18 -14.51 -0.38
N ALA A 357 -14.53 -13.44 0.10
CA ALA A 357 -14.31 -13.15 1.52
C ALA A 357 -15.62 -13.08 2.31
N GLN A 358 -16.73 -12.64 1.69
CA GLN A 358 -18.04 -12.62 2.35
C GLN A 358 -18.51 -14.01 2.80
N ALA A 359 -18.41 -15.01 1.92
CA ALA A 359 -18.72 -16.40 2.27
C ALA A 359 -17.66 -16.98 3.22
N TYR A 360 -16.39 -16.78 2.88
CA TYR A 360 -15.23 -17.34 3.59
C TYR A 360 -15.10 -16.89 5.06
N PHE A 361 -15.50 -15.66 5.40
CA PHE A 361 -15.57 -15.15 6.78
C PHE A 361 -16.99 -15.15 7.38
N GLY A 362 -18.02 -15.44 6.57
CA GLY A 362 -19.42 -15.40 7.00
C GLY A 362 -19.92 -13.99 7.35
N VAL A 363 -19.51 -12.96 6.60
CA VAL A 363 -19.90 -11.55 6.84
C VAL A 363 -20.31 -10.88 5.53
N GLN A 364 -21.55 -10.40 5.46
CA GLN A 364 -22.09 -9.72 4.28
C GLN A 364 -21.89 -8.20 4.34
N ALA A 365 -21.23 -7.65 3.33
CA ALA A 365 -20.97 -6.23 3.18
C ALA A 365 -22.26 -5.46 2.75
N ASP A 366 -22.10 -4.16 2.53
CA ASP A 366 -23.10 -3.31 1.87
C ASP A 366 -22.75 -3.10 0.38
N LEU A 367 -21.46 -3.02 0.09
CA LEU A 367 -20.85 -2.96 -1.24
C LEU A 367 -19.61 -3.88 -1.27
N VAL A 368 -19.31 -4.46 -2.44
CA VAL A 368 -18.11 -5.28 -2.66
C VAL A 368 -17.47 -4.87 -3.97
N THR A 369 -16.14 -4.76 -4.02
CA THR A 369 -15.40 -4.43 -5.24
C THR A 369 -14.56 -5.61 -5.71
N TYR A 370 -14.75 -6.05 -6.95
CA TYR A 370 -13.98 -7.13 -7.59
C TYR A 370 -13.11 -6.60 -8.75
N GLY A 371 -12.23 -7.46 -9.25
CA GLY A 371 -11.34 -7.20 -10.39
C GLY A 371 -10.41 -8.38 -10.63
N LYS A 372 -9.23 -8.13 -11.19
CA LYS A 372 -8.17 -9.13 -11.45
C LYS A 372 -8.71 -10.39 -12.15
N THR A 373 -8.76 -11.53 -11.44
CA THR A 373 -9.14 -12.84 -11.99
C THR A 373 -10.49 -12.84 -12.68
N LEU A 374 -11.45 -12.05 -12.18
CA LEU A 374 -12.81 -11.95 -12.73
C LEU A 374 -12.83 -11.49 -14.20
N GLY A 375 -11.83 -10.73 -14.65
CA GLY A 375 -11.74 -10.27 -16.03
C GLY A 375 -11.29 -11.32 -17.05
N GLY A 376 -11.12 -12.59 -16.64
CA GLY A 376 -10.64 -13.65 -17.53
C GLY A 376 -9.23 -13.39 -18.08
N GLY A 377 -8.41 -12.62 -17.34
CA GLY A 377 -7.07 -12.19 -17.75
C GLY A 377 -7.01 -10.77 -18.34
N LEU A 378 -8.16 -10.14 -18.59
CA LEU A 378 -8.27 -8.77 -19.11
C LEU A 378 -8.61 -7.74 -18.00
N PRO A 379 -8.35 -6.43 -18.22
CA PRO A 379 -8.60 -5.39 -17.22
C PRO A 379 -10.09 -5.23 -16.90
N VAL A 380 -10.45 -5.30 -15.62
CA VAL A 380 -11.80 -4.99 -15.13
C VAL A 380 -11.79 -4.54 -13.67
N GLY A 381 -12.79 -3.73 -13.32
CA GLY A 381 -13.29 -3.53 -11.96
C GLY A 381 -14.80 -3.73 -11.94
N VAL A 382 -15.33 -4.27 -10.84
CA VAL A 382 -16.78 -4.42 -10.65
C VAL A 382 -17.14 -3.92 -9.25
N VAL A 383 -18.24 -3.17 -9.12
CA VAL A 383 -18.87 -2.89 -7.81
C VAL A 383 -20.17 -3.65 -7.76
N CYS A 384 -20.30 -4.60 -6.83
CA CYS A 384 -21.58 -5.22 -6.46
C CYS A 384 -22.10 -4.58 -5.18
N GLY A 385 -23.41 -4.62 -4.96
CA GLY A 385 -23.99 -4.05 -3.76
C GLY A 385 -25.48 -4.28 -3.62
N ARG A 386 -26.01 -3.94 -2.44
CA ARG A 386 -27.46 -3.92 -2.21
C ARG A 386 -28.08 -2.79 -3.03
N ALA A 387 -29.31 -2.97 -3.53
CA ALA A 387 -29.98 -2.04 -4.44
C ALA A 387 -30.08 -0.62 -3.86
N ALA A 388 -30.32 -0.52 -2.54
CA ALA A 388 -30.38 0.75 -1.81
C ALA A 388 -29.05 1.56 -1.82
N TRP A 389 -27.90 0.90 -2.03
CA TRP A 389 -26.57 1.53 -2.14
C TRP A 389 -26.07 1.66 -3.58
N MET A 390 -26.69 0.95 -4.53
CA MET A 390 -26.29 0.94 -5.94
C MET A 390 -27.09 1.94 -6.78
N LYS A 391 -28.25 2.43 -6.30
CA LYS A 391 -29.10 3.40 -7.02
C LYS A 391 -28.41 4.76 -7.19
N ARG A 392 -28.23 5.19 -8.44
CA ARG A 392 -27.34 6.31 -8.80
C ARG A 392 -28.03 7.67 -8.99
N PHE A 393 -29.30 7.78 -8.62
CA PHE A 393 -30.14 8.97 -8.79
C PHE A 393 -31.28 8.97 -7.75
N ARG A 394 -31.88 10.14 -7.50
CA ARG A 394 -33.14 10.27 -6.75
C ARG A 394 -34.29 10.46 -7.72
N ASP A 395 -35.40 9.75 -7.52
CA ASP A 395 -36.56 9.83 -8.42
C ASP A 395 -37.21 11.21 -8.34
N GLU A 396 -37.26 11.77 -7.13
CA GLU A 396 -37.86 13.05 -6.79
C GLU A 396 -36.93 14.24 -7.08
N ARG A 397 -35.66 13.99 -7.43
CA ARG A 397 -34.65 15.00 -7.75
C ARG A 397 -33.78 14.55 -8.91
N PRO A 398 -34.25 14.67 -10.18
CA PRO A 398 -33.56 14.12 -11.35
C PRO A 398 -32.12 14.63 -11.58
N ALA A 399 -31.76 15.82 -11.05
CA ALA A 399 -30.40 16.36 -11.11
C ALA A 399 -29.47 15.88 -9.98
N ASP A 400 -29.99 15.24 -8.93
CA ASP A 400 -29.25 14.72 -7.79
C ASP A 400 -28.70 13.32 -8.13
N VAL A 401 -27.57 13.27 -8.83
CA VAL A 401 -27.01 12.04 -9.43
C VAL A 401 -25.61 11.68 -8.94
N CYS A 402 -25.39 10.39 -8.69
CA CYS A 402 -24.07 9.80 -8.44
C CYS A 402 -23.34 9.55 -9.77
N PHE A 403 -22.83 10.61 -10.39
CA PHE A 403 -22.20 10.55 -11.70
C PHE A 403 -20.87 9.77 -11.71
N ALA A 404 -20.72 8.89 -12.70
CA ALA A 404 -19.52 8.13 -13.07
C ALA A 404 -19.82 7.41 -14.40
N ARG A 405 -18.89 7.47 -15.35
CA ARG A 405 -18.94 6.78 -16.65
C ARG A 405 -17.52 6.36 -17.01
N GLY A 406 -17.37 5.30 -17.79
CA GLY A 406 -16.12 4.91 -18.42
C GLY A 406 -16.38 4.37 -19.82
N THR A 407 -15.59 4.80 -20.80
CA THR A 407 -15.79 4.51 -22.23
C THR A 407 -15.72 3.02 -22.54
N PHE A 408 -14.82 2.31 -21.87
CA PHE A 408 -14.53 0.89 -22.08
C PHE A 408 -15.27 -0.03 -21.08
N ASN A 409 -16.14 0.52 -20.22
CA ASN A 409 -16.96 -0.29 -19.33
C ASN A 409 -17.79 -1.26 -20.17
N THR A 410 -17.84 -2.54 -19.78
CA THR A 410 -18.46 -3.64 -20.56
C THR A 410 -17.89 -3.89 -21.96
N HIS A 411 -16.63 -3.53 -22.24
CA HIS A 411 -15.95 -3.86 -23.51
C HIS A 411 -16.17 -5.34 -23.91
N PRO A 412 -16.68 -5.66 -25.11
CA PRO A 412 -17.16 -7.01 -25.45
C PRO A 412 -16.16 -8.13 -25.16
N TYR A 413 -14.90 -7.98 -25.57
CA TYR A 413 -13.85 -8.99 -25.32
C TYR A 413 -13.57 -9.24 -23.82
N VAL A 414 -13.75 -8.23 -22.96
CA VAL A 414 -13.62 -8.39 -21.49
C VAL A 414 -14.81 -9.18 -20.95
N MET A 415 -16.02 -8.91 -21.46
CA MET A 415 -17.23 -9.64 -21.09
C MET A 415 -17.20 -11.10 -21.60
N GLY A 416 -16.64 -11.33 -22.78
CA GLY A 416 -16.40 -12.68 -23.31
C GLY A 416 -15.41 -13.46 -22.44
N ALA A 417 -14.24 -12.90 -22.13
CA ALA A 417 -13.26 -13.57 -21.29
C ALA A 417 -13.75 -13.80 -19.84
N MET A 418 -14.51 -12.84 -19.30
CA MET A 418 -15.22 -12.98 -18.03
C MET A 418 -16.27 -14.10 -18.06
N SER A 419 -17.02 -14.27 -19.15
CA SER A 419 -18.01 -15.35 -19.30
C SER A 419 -17.35 -16.72 -19.19
N VAL A 420 -16.23 -16.94 -19.87
CA VAL A 420 -15.43 -18.19 -19.76
C VAL A 420 -14.84 -18.36 -18.35
N PHE A 421 -14.45 -17.27 -17.67
CA PHE A 421 -14.05 -17.33 -16.26
C PHE A 421 -15.19 -17.74 -15.34
N LEU A 422 -16.42 -17.28 -15.59
CA LEU A 422 -17.59 -17.64 -14.79
C LEU A 422 -18.03 -19.10 -15.05
N ASP A 423 -17.86 -19.62 -16.27
CA ASP A 423 -18.07 -21.06 -16.56
C ASP A 423 -17.16 -21.95 -15.69
N ALA A 424 -15.98 -21.45 -15.32
CA ALA A 424 -15.08 -22.14 -14.41
C ALA A 424 -15.51 -22.12 -12.94
N LEU A 425 -16.44 -21.24 -12.55
CA LEU A 425 -17.02 -21.18 -11.20
C LEU A 425 -18.34 -21.96 -11.08
N GLU A 426 -18.76 -22.64 -12.14
CA GLU A 426 -19.88 -23.58 -12.14
C GLU A 426 -19.40 -25.05 -12.30
N ASP A 427 -18.10 -25.25 -12.58
CA ASP A 427 -17.42 -26.53 -12.61
C ASP A 427 -17.24 -27.10 -11.19
N PRO A 428 -17.88 -28.25 -10.84
CA PRO A 428 -17.80 -28.83 -9.50
C PRO A 428 -16.38 -29.15 -9.04
N GLU A 429 -15.48 -29.51 -9.97
CA GLU A 429 -14.10 -29.84 -9.63
C GLU A 429 -13.31 -28.58 -9.23
N ARG A 430 -13.51 -27.46 -9.92
CA ARG A 430 -12.89 -26.18 -9.56
C ARG A 430 -13.45 -25.60 -8.27
N LEU A 431 -14.75 -25.78 -8.02
CA LEU A 431 -15.36 -25.42 -6.74
C LEU A 431 -14.76 -26.24 -5.58
N ARG A 432 -14.61 -27.55 -5.76
CA ARG A 432 -13.94 -28.42 -4.79
C ARG A 432 -12.50 -28.00 -4.53
N GLN A 433 -11.71 -27.74 -5.58
CA GLN A 433 -10.34 -27.22 -5.46
C GLN A 433 -10.26 -25.89 -4.70
N LEU A 434 -11.25 -25.00 -4.87
CA LEU A 434 -11.33 -23.74 -4.15
C LEU A 434 -11.63 -23.93 -2.65
N ASP A 435 -12.51 -24.88 -2.31
CA ASP A 435 -12.90 -25.17 -0.93
C ASP A 435 -11.80 -25.94 -0.16
N GLU A 436 -11.11 -26.88 -0.82
CA GLU A 436 -10.02 -27.69 -0.26
C GLU A 436 -8.68 -26.91 -0.14
N GLN A 437 -8.54 -25.75 -0.81
CA GLN A 437 -7.23 -25.07 -0.93
C GLN A 437 -6.61 -24.64 0.41
N ASP A 438 -7.41 -24.29 1.42
CA ASP A 438 -6.87 -23.82 2.71
C ASP A 438 -6.06 -24.93 3.38
N GLU A 439 -6.60 -26.15 3.43
CA GLU A 439 -5.93 -27.33 4.01
C GLU A 439 -4.70 -27.75 3.19
N GLN A 440 -4.84 -27.78 1.85
CA GLN A 440 -3.73 -28.10 0.95
C GLN A 440 -2.55 -27.14 1.12
N GLN A 441 -2.83 -25.83 1.20
CA GLN A 441 -1.80 -24.79 1.32
C GLN A 441 -1.18 -24.76 2.73
N ASP A 442 -1.96 -25.04 3.78
CA ASP A 442 -1.46 -25.17 5.14
C ASP A 442 -0.56 -26.40 5.32
N GLY A 443 -0.91 -27.53 4.71
CA GLY A 443 -0.07 -28.73 4.65
C GLY A 443 1.23 -28.49 3.90
N ARG A 444 1.15 -27.87 2.72
CA ARG A 444 2.32 -27.42 1.94
C ARG A 444 3.22 -26.47 2.75
N ARG A 445 2.65 -25.49 3.47
CA ARG A 445 3.39 -24.58 4.38
C ARG A 445 4.11 -25.36 5.47
N ALA A 446 3.43 -26.33 6.10
CA ALA A 446 4.01 -27.15 7.15
C ALA A 446 5.22 -27.95 6.63
N ARG A 447 5.12 -28.58 5.46
CA ARG A 447 6.24 -29.30 4.82
C ARG A 447 7.44 -28.39 4.55
N LEU A 448 7.24 -27.20 3.98
CA LEU A 448 8.34 -26.24 3.75
C LEU A 448 8.98 -25.79 5.07
N ASN A 449 8.17 -25.46 6.08
CA ASN A 449 8.70 -25.02 7.38
C ASN A 449 9.51 -26.13 8.07
N ALA A 450 9.07 -27.39 7.99
CA ALA A 450 9.81 -28.53 8.53
C ALA A 450 11.15 -28.75 7.80
N ALA A 451 11.18 -28.63 6.47
CA ALA A 451 12.41 -28.73 5.68
C ALA A 451 13.41 -27.61 6.02
N LEU A 452 12.93 -26.37 6.16
CA LEU A 452 13.76 -25.23 6.59
C LEU A 452 14.27 -25.40 8.04
N GLU A 453 13.49 -26.03 8.92
CA GLU A 453 13.86 -26.29 10.31
C GLU A 453 14.90 -27.39 10.45
N ALA A 454 14.74 -28.52 9.73
CA ALA A 454 15.70 -29.63 9.73
C ALA A 454 17.12 -29.20 9.33
N GLU A 455 17.24 -28.17 8.48
CA GLU A 455 18.51 -27.60 8.04
C GLU A 455 18.96 -26.35 8.80
N GLN A 456 18.23 -25.96 9.84
CA GLN A 456 18.51 -24.78 10.66
C GLN A 456 18.60 -23.50 9.81
N LEU A 457 17.79 -23.41 8.74
CA LEU A 457 17.72 -22.24 7.87
C LEU A 457 16.87 -21.15 8.54
N PRO A 458 17.33 -19.88 8.56
CA PRO A 458 16.68 -18.81 9.34
C PRO A 458 15.45 -18.20 8.66
N LEU A 459 14.62 -19.05 8.08
CA LEU A 459 13.49 -18.73 7.22
C LEU A 459 12.26 -19.53 7.64
N ARG A 460 11.08 -18.90 7.58
CA ARG A 460 9.77 -19.54 7.75
C ARG A 460 8.75 -18.92 6.79
N ALA A 461 7.71 -19.66 6.48
CA ALA A 461 6.56 -19.24 5.70
C ALA A 461 5.29 -19.17 6.57
N ALA A 462 4.45 -18.17 6.29
CA ALA A 462 3.04 -18.15 6.68
C ALA A 462 2.19 -17.87 5.45
N ASN A 463 0.95 -18.37 5.43
CA ASN A 463 0.01 -18.18 4.35
C ASN A 463 -1.37 -17.74 4.88
N MET A 464 -2.13 -17.13 3.98
CA MET A 464 -3.57 -17.06 4.04
C MET A 464 -4.04 -17.69 2.73
N SER A 465 -4.56 -18.91 2.80
CA SER A 465 -4.97 -19.67 1.61
C SER A 465 -3.79 -19.79 0.61
N SER A 466 -4.04 -19.63 -0.69
CA SER A 466 -3.02 -19.63 -1.77
C SER A 466 -2.03 -18.44 -1.79
N ILE A 467 -1.97 -17.60 -0.73
CA ILE A 467 -1.13 -16.39 -0.68
C ILE A 467 -0.17 -16.46 0.51
N TRP A 468 1.13 -16.45 0.23
CA TRP A 468 2.19 -16.74 1.20
C TRP A 468 3.13 -15.55 1.41
N THR A 469 3.74 -15.48 2.59
CA THR A 469 4.81 -14.55 2.94
C THR A 469 5.95 -15.32 3.61
N LEU A 470 7.18 -15.11 3.11
CA LEU A 470 8.39 -15.54 3.80
C LEU A 470 8.84 -14.48 4.82
N TYR A 471 9.26 -14.95 5.99
CA TYR A 471 9.82 -14.15 7.07
C TYR A 471 11.00 -14.86 7.74
N TYR A 472 11.79 -14.10 8.50
CA TYR A 472 13.14 -14.51 8.90
C TYR A 472 13.24 -14.62 10.42
N THR A 473 13.79 -15.72 10.91
CA THR A 473 13.93 -15.98 12.35
C THR A 473 15.14 -15.26 12.94
N GLU A 474 16.24 -15.16 12.20
CA GLU A 474 17.48 -14.50 12.63
C GLU A 474 17.62 -13.05 12.12
N PRO A 475 18.32 -12.16 12.86
CA PRO A 475 18.65 -10.80 12.43
C PRO A 475 19.67 -10.76 11.27
N SER A 476 19.35 -10.05 10.19
CA SER A 476 20.33 -9.67 9.14
C SER A 476 19.88 -8.41 8.39
N ARG A 477 20.85 -7.57 8.00
CA ARG A 477 20.64 -6.42 7.09
C ARG A 477 20.40 -6.85 5.63
N TYR A 478 20.71 -8.10 5.29
CA TYR A 478 20.77 -8.60 3.90
C TYR A 478 19.60 -9.50 3.53
N ASN A 479 18.58 -9.67 4.38
CA ASN A 479 17.44 -10.55 4.10
C ASN A 479 16.76 -10.27 2.75
N TRP A 480 16.78 -9.01 2.28
CA TRP A 480 16.30 -8.59 0.97
C TRP A 480 17.05 -9.23 -0.22
N MET A 481 18.26 -9.78 -0.03
CA MET A 481 19.02 -10.50 -1.05
C MET A 481 18.38 -11.83 -1.45
N LEU A 482 17.56 -12.44 -0.59
CA LEU A 482 16.96 -13.76 -0.85
C LEU A 482 16.17 -13.78 -2.18
N GLN A 483 15.58 -12.65 -2.59
CA GLN A 483 14.88 -12.53 -3.87
C GLN A 483 15.77 -12.85 -5.09
N TYR A 484 17.09 -12.60 -5.00
CA TYR A 484 18.04 -12.85 -6.08
C TYR A 484 18.52 -14.30 -6.10
N PHE A 485 18.73 -14.92 -4.93
CA PHE A 485 19.01 -16.36 -4.83
C PHE A 485 17.80 -17.19 -5.29
N LEU A 486 16.57 -16.77 -4.96
CA LEU A 486 15.35 -17.40 -5.48
C LEU A 486 15.27 -17.28 -7.01
N ARG A 487 15.64 -16.11 -7.59
CA ARG A 487 15.73 -15.92 -9.04
C ARG A 487 16.76 -16.83 -9.69
N GLU A 488 17.95 -16.99 -9.09
CA GLU A 488 19.01 -17.90 -9.56
C GLU A 488 18.56 -19.37 -9.56
N GLN A 489 17.74 -19.77 -8.59
CA GLN A 489 17.06 -21.08 -8.54
C GLN A 489 15.82 -21.16 -9.45
N GLY A 490 15.60 -20.19 -10.33
CA GLY A 490 14.51 -20.19 -11.30
C GLY A 490 13.12 -19.96 -10.71
N LEU A 491 13.00 -19.13 -9.67
CA LEU A 491 11.71 -18.67 -9.13
C LEU A 491 11.48 -17.20 -9.49
N ALA A 492 10.39 -16.89 -10.18
CA ALA A 492 10.01 -15.52 -10.52
C ALA A 492 9.18 -14.89 -9.39
N LEU A 493 9.58 -13.69 -8.96
CA LEU A 493 8.94 -12.95 -7.88
C LEU A 493 8.44 -11.59 -8.38
N SER A 494 7.34 -11.12 -7.80
CA SER A 494 6.86 -9.75 -8.01
C SER A 494 7.86 -8.72 -7.46
N TRP A 495 7.67 -7.42 -7.76
CA TRP A 495 8.49 -6.33 -7.18
C TRP A 495 8.42 -6.25 -5.65
N VAL A 496 7.43 -6.90 -5.03
CA VAL A 496 7.27 -7.03 -3.57
C VAL A 496 8.31 -8.00 -2.99
N GLY A 497 8.84 -8.92 -3.81
CA GLY A 497 9.82 -9.93 -3.42
C GLY A 497 9.23 -11.01 -2.52
N THR A 498 10.05 -11.53 -1.61
CA THR A 498 9.73 -12.64 -0.69
C THR A 498 8.55 -12.36 0.25
N GLY A 499 8.12 -11.11 0.36
CA GLY A 499 6.97 -10.71 1.17
C GLY A 499 5.61 -11.11 0.60
N ARG A 500 5.52 -11.50 -0.68
CA ARG A 500 4.30 -12.05 -1.27
C ARG A 500 4.61 -13.04 -2.40
N LEU A 501 4.38 -14.32 -2.12
CA LEU A 501 4.30 -15.40 -3.09
C LEU A 501 2.82 -15.72 -3.33
N ILE A 502 2.42 -16.02 -4.56
CA ILE A 502 1.03 -16.32 -4.94
C ILE A 502 1.04 -17.59 -5.77
N PHE A 503 0.32 -18.60 -5.30
CA PHE A 503 0.14 -19.85 -6.02
C PHE A 503 -1.18 -19.82 -6.81
N SER A 504 -1.16 -20.40 -8.00
CA SER A 504 -2.37 -20.80 -8.72
C SER A 504 -2.76 -22.23 -8.33
N LEU A 505 -4.01 -22.61 -8.60
CA LEU A 505 -4.57 -23.91 -8.21
C LEU A 505 -4.14 -25.06 -9.13
N ASP A 506 -3.49 -24.75 -10.26
CA ASP A 506 -2.88 -25.73 -11.18
C ASP A 506 -1.50 -26.25 -10.72
N PHE A 507 -1.03 -25.88 -9.52
CA PHE A 507 0.16 -26.47 -8.90
C PHE A 507 -0.14 -27.86 -8.36
N SER A 508 0.39 -28.91 -9.00
CA SER A 508 0.46 -30.25 -8.43
C SER A 508 1.39 -30.30 -7.22
N ASP A 509 1.36 -31.39 -6.44
CA ASP A 509 2.31 -31.55 -5.34
C ASP A 509 3.76 -31.74 -5.82
N ALA A 510 3.98 -32.28 -7.03
CA ALA A 510 5.31 -32.34 -7.63
C ALA A 510 5.86 -30.94 -7.97
N ASP A 511 4.99 -30.04 -8.47
CA ASP A 511 5.37 -28.64 -8.73
C ASP A 511 5.68 -27.90 -7.43
N PHE A 512 4.90 -28.15 -6.37
CA PHE A 512 5.18 -27.60 -5.05
C PHE A 512 6.47 -28.15 -4.44
N ASP A 513 6.75 -29.44 -4.59
CA ASP A 513 7.99 -30.06 -4.10
C ASP A 513 9.23 -29.48 -4.79
N GLU A 514 9.12 -29.16 -6.09
CA GLU A 514 10.15 -28.43 -6.84
C GLU A 514 10.32 -26.98 -6.35
N VAL A 515 9.23 -26.27 -6.03
CA VAL A 515 9.30 -24.95 -5.37
C VAL A 515 9.99 -25.05 -4.00
N GLN A 516 9.62 -26.03 -3.18
CA GLN A 516 10.22 -26.28 -1.87
C GLN A 516 11.73 -26.52 -2.02
N ARG A 517 12.13 -27.40 -2.95
CA ARG A 517 13.53 -27.70 -3.24
C ARG A 517 14.31 -26.45 -3.66
N ARG A 518 13.74 -25.59 -4.51
CA ARG A 518 14.34 -24.32 -4.97
C ARG A 518 14.44 -23.27 -3.85
N ILE A 519 13.42 -23.14 -3.00
CA ILE A 519 13.47 -22.24 -1.83
C ILE A 519 14.56 -22.68 -0.86
N VAL A 520 14.64 -23.98 -0.55
CA VAL A 520 15.68 -24.56 0.31
C VAL A 520 17.07 -24.36 -0.31
N ALA A 521 17.25 -24.61 -1.61
CA ALA A 521 18.52 -24.39 -2.30
C ALA A 521 18.96 -22.91 -2.28
N ALA A 522 18.04 -21.97 -2.52
CA ALA A 522 18.31 -20.53 -2.42
C ALA A 522 18.70 -20.11 -1.00
N ALA A 523 18.03 -20.67 0.01
CA ALA A 523 18.35 -20.42 1.41
C ALA A 523 19.72 -21.02 1.80
N ARG A 524 20.04 -22.26 1.38
CA ARG A 524 21.39 -22.85 1.55
C ARG A 524 22.47 -21.94 0.95
N ALA A 525 22.32 -21.54 -0.32
CA ALA A 525 23.26 -20.63 -0.99
C ALA A 525 23.45 -19.30 -0.24
N MET A 526 22.37 -18.76 0.33
CA MET A 526 22.42 -17.52 1.12
C MET A 526 23.05 -17.71 2.52
N ARG A 527 22.82 -18.84 3.19
CA ARG A 527 23.53 -19.23 4.42
C ARG A 527 25.02 -19.39 4.14
N ASP A 528 25.34 -20.16 3.11
CA ASP A 528 26.70 -20.58 2.78
C ASP A 528 27.51 -19.39 2.22
N GLY A 529 26.86 -18.41 1.58
CA GLY A 529 27.45 -17.11 1.24
C GLY A 529 27.73 -16.17 2.44
N GLY A 530 27.34 -16.53 3.66
CA GLY A 530 27.60 -15.75 4.87
C GLY A 530 26.64 -14.58 5.11
N TRP A 531 25.47 -14.55 4.45
CA TRP A 531 24.53 -13.43 4.51
C TRP A 531 23.70 -13.36 5.80
N TRP A 532 23.66 -14.46 6.57
CA TRP A 532 23.09 -14.53 7.92
C TRP A 532 24.15 -14.65 9.02
N SER A 533 25.38 -15.04 8.68
CA SER A 533 26.49 -15.15 9.62
C SER A 533 26.95 -13.75 10.06
N ASN A 534 26.64 -13.35 11.30
CA ASN A 534 27.30 -12.23 11.98
C ASN A 534 27.20 -12.37 13.52
N PRO A 535 28.28 -12.78 14.22
CA PRO A 535 28.30 -12.89 15.68
C PRO A 535 28.03 -11.56 16.43
N ALA A 536 28.29 -10.41 15.80
CA ALA A 536 28.14 -9.09 16.43
C ALA A 536 26.70 -8.53 16.38
N LEU A 537 25.76 -9.19 15.70
CA LEU A 537 24.37 -8.74 15.56
C LEU A 537 23.32 -9.71 16.14
N PRO A 538 23.30 -9.90 17.47
CA PRO A 538 22.35 -10.82 18.10
C PRO A 538 20.88 -10.35 18.04
N THR A 539 20.57 -9.11 17.63
CA THR A 539 19.19 -8.60 17.62
C THR A 539 18.88 -7.57 16.51
N ASN A 540 17.61 -7.53 16.09
CA ASN A 540 17.06 -6.45 15.26
C ASN A 540 17.20 -5.03 15.87
N LYS A 541 17.42 -4.91 17.20
CA LYS A 541 17.71 -3.61 17.84
C LYS A 541 19.13 -3.13 17.53
N ALA A 542 20.10 -4.03 17.40
CA ALA A 542 21.45 -3.69 17.01
C ALA A 542 21.50 -3.20 15.56
N ILE A 543 20.77 -3.87 14.65
CA ILE A 543 20.58 -3.44 13.25
C ILE A 543 20.03 -2.01 13.13
N LYS A 544 19.16 -1.58 14.07
CA LYS A 544 18.59 -0.22 14.06
C LYS A 544 19.49 0.87 14.62
N ARG A 545 20.66 0.51 15.17
CA ARG A 545 21.70 1.50 15.46
C ARG A 545 22.40 1.90 14.15
N PRO A 546 22.79 3.17 14.01
CA PRO A 546 23.76 3.57 12.99
C PRO A 546 24.97 2.64 13.08
N SER A 547 25.44 2.07 11.96
CA SER A 547 26.75 1.43 11.93
C SER A 547 27.84 2.47 12.21
N THR A 548 29.05 2.02 12.52
CA THR A 548 30.21 2.91 12.75
C THR A 548 30.46 3.88 11.59
N TYR A 549 30.10 3.48 10.36
CA TYR A 549 30.18 4.30 9.15
C TYR A 549 28.99 5.27 8.95
N SER A 550 27.81 4.95 9.50
CA SER A 550 26.57 5.76 9.36
C SER A 550 26.67 7.14 10.04
N SER A 551 27.66 7.36 10.91
CA SER A 551 27.97 8.68 11.49
C SER A 551 28.88 9.56 10.62
N ILE A 552 29.47 9.04 9.53
CA ILE A 552 30.65 9.65 8.87
C ILE A 552 30.33 10.41 7.56
N SER A 553 29.21 10.15 6.88
CA SER A 553 28.93 10.77 5.57
C SER A 553 27.52 11.36 5.40
N PRO A 554 27.45 12.68 5.21
CA PRO A 554 26.44 13.36 4.42
C PRO A 554 27.06 14.02 3.18
N ARG A 555 27.82 13.28 2.35
CA ARG A 555 28.22 13.81 1.03
C ARG A 555 26.98 13.92 0.15
N ARG A 556 26.59 15.15 -0.18
CA ARG A 556 25.74 15.41 -1.35
C ARG A 556 26.56 15.05 -2.58
N GLU A 557 26.11 14.06 -3.34
CA GLU A 557 26.51 13.94 -4.74
C GLU A 557 26.06 15.24 -5.42
N ALA A 558 27.00 15.94 -6.07
CA ALA A 558 26.66 17.06 -6.93
C ALA A 558 26.11 16.49 -8.23
N ASP A 559 24.94 16.95 -8.67
CA ASP A 559 24.38 16.56 -9.96
C ASP A 559 25.38 16.93 -11.08
N GLU A 560 25.80 15.95 -11.89
CA GLU A 560 26.54 16.24 -13.12
C GLU A 560 25.65 17.08 -14.04
N GLU A 561 26.13 18.26 -14.44
CA GLU A 561 25.41 19.12 -15.37
C GLU A 561 25.23 18.41 -16.72
N LEU A 562 23.99 18.03 -17.02
CA LEU A 562 23.54 17.69 -18.38
C LEU A 562 23.99 18.81 -19.34
N PRO A 563 24.86 18.52 -20.34
CA PRO A 563 25.41 19.57 -21.18
C PRO A 563 24.31 20.19 -22.03
N ARG A 564 24.06 21.49 -21.80
CA ARG A 564 23.16 22.30 -22.63
C ARG A 564 23.69 22.35 -24.07
N LYS A 565 23.16 21.49 -24.95
CA LYS A 565 23.34 21.63 -26.39
C LYS A 565 22.86 23.02 -26.81
N LYS A 566 23.80 23.87 -27.24
CA LYS A 566 23.48 25.07 -28.01
C LYS A 566 22.84 24.62 -29.32
N SER A 567 21.53 24.84 -29.45
CA SER A 567 20.84 24.68 -30.73
C SER A 567 21.36 25.75 -31.70
N GLY A 568 21.98 25.32 -32.80
CA GLY A 568 22.33 26.20 -33.90
C GLY A 568 21.08 26.72 -34.64
N ASN A 569 21.28 27.75 -35.47
CA ASN A 569 20.24 28.39 -36.26
C ASN A 569 19.44 27.38 -37.09
N CYS A 570 18.11 27.49 -37.05
CA CYS A 570 17.24 27.07 -38.14
C CYS A 570 16.25 28.21 -38.42
N VAL A 571 16.36 28.77 -39.62
CA VAL A 571 15.49 29.83 -40.12
C VAL A 571 14.31 29.18 -40.84
N CYS A 572 13.09 29.48 -40.41
CA CYS A 572 11.87 29.27 -41.20
C CYS A 572 10.87 30.40 -40.91
N ASN A 573 10.58 31.21 -41.93
CA ASN A 573 9.48 32.18 -41.92
C ASN A 573 8.15 31.46 -42.16
N SER A 574 7.09 31.85 -41.43
CA SER A 574 5.85 32.38 -42.05
C SER A 574 4.74 32.69 -41.04
N THR A 575 4.41 33.98 -40.96
CA THR A 575 3.08 34.58 -40.74
C THR A 575 1.87 33.72 -40.38
N ALA A 576 1.27 33.98 -39.22
CA ALA A 576 -0.17 34.26 -39.08
C ALA A 576 -0.47 35.07 -37.80
N LYS A 577 -1.27 36.14 -37.88
CA LYS A 577 -1.70 36.97 -36.74
C LYS A 577 -3.14 36.65 -36.34
N SER A 578 -3.42 36.46 -35.04
CA SER A 578 -4.73 36.82 -34.47
C SER A 578 -4.64 37.29 -33.02
N ARG A 579 -5.15 38.50 -32.80
CA ARG A 579 -5.13 39.39 -31.63
C ARG A 579 -5.65 38.80 -30.29
N ASN A 580 -5.14 39.41 -29.20
CA ASN A 580 -5.82 39.71 -27.92
C ASN A 580 -6.29 38.52 -27.04
N ASN A 581 -6.35 38.62 -25.69
CA ASN A 581 -6.22 39.74 -24.75
C ASN A 581 -5.29 39.37 -23.58
N GLY A 582 -4.65 40.36 -22.95
CA GLY A 582 -3.92 40.17 -21.68
C GLY A 582 -4.62 40.84 -20.49
N VAL A 583 -4.48 40.25 -19.29
CA VAL A 583 -4.65 40.94 -18.00
C VAL A 583 -3.59 40.39 -17.02
N HIS A 584 -2.82 41.29 -16.41
CA HIS A 584 -1.88 40.96 -15.34
C HIS A 584 -2.58 40.82 -13.98
N HIS A 585 -2.10 39.92 -13.12
CA HIS A 585 -2.25 40.03 -11.66
C HIS A 585 -0.89 39.85 -10.96
N PRO A 586 -0.54 40.68 -9.96
CA PRO A 586 0.78 40.68 -9.35
C PRO A 586 0.92 39.79 -8.11
N ASN A 587 2.19 39.46 -7.81
CA ASN A 587 2.73 38.78 -6.63
C ASN A 587 2.00 39.00 -5.29
N ARG A 588 1.97 37.93 -4.46
CA ARG A 588 1.94 38.06 -2.99
C ARG A 588 3.20 37.46 -2.34
N ALA A 589 3.66 38.14 -1.30
CA ALA A 589 5.01 38.01 -0.76
C ALA A 589 5.22 36.80 0.16
N ARG A 590 6.50 36.40 0.29
CA ARG A 590 6.98 35.36 1.21
C ARG A 590 7.03 35.89 2.65
N GLY A 591 6.32 35.24 3.58
CA GLY A 591 6.50 35.42 5.03
C GLY A 591 7.64 34.55 5.57
N LYS A 592 8.55 35.11 6.37
CA LYS A 592 9.71 34.41 6.95
C LYS A 592 9.33 33.55 8.17
N VAL A 593 10.09 32.48 8.39
CA VAL A 593 9.96 31.53 9.51
C VAL A 593 11.03 31.80 10.59
N ARG A 594 10.61 31.87 11.86
CA ARG A 594 11.39 31.82 13.12
C ARG A 594 10.35 31.87 14.26
N VAL A 595 10.40 31.18 15.41
CA VAL A 595 11.30 30.18 16.02
C VAL A 595 10.41 29.17 16.77
N LEU A 596 10.80 27.90 16.89
CA LEU A 596 10.46 27.12 18.10
C LEU A 596 11.58 26.13 18.43
N GLY A 597 12.14 26.25 19.63
CA GLY A 597 13.16 25.33 20.13
C GLY A 597 12.57 24.14 20.90
N THR A 598 13.44 23.17 21.18
CA THR A 598 13.33 22.20 22.28
C THR A 598 12.09 21.30 22.32
N ALA A 599 12.09 20.24 21.49
CA ALA A 599 11.22 19.07 21.66
C ALA A 599 11.90 17.75 21.22
N ILE A 600 13.11 17.48 21.71
CA ILE A 600 13.80 16.18 21.55
C ILE A 600 14.14 15.65 22.95
N ALA A 601 13.17 15.01 23.62
CA ALA A 601 13.36 14.35 24.92
C ALA A 601 12.27 13.30 25.27
N TRP A 602 11.50 12.79 24.30
CA TRP A 602 10.47 11.77 24.56
C TRP A 602 10.41 10.78 23.39
N LEU A 603 11.19 9.68 23.45
CA LEU A 603 10.95 8.39 22.77
C LEU A 603 12.05 7.32 23.05
N LEU A 604 12.63 7.29 24.25
CA LEU A 604 13.53 6.21 24.70
C LEU A 604 12.99 5.58 25.99
N PRO A 605 12.69 4.26 26.02
CA PRO A 605 12.29 3.57 27.23
C PRO A 605 13.53 3.12 28.03
N GLY A 606 13.77 3.76 29.18
CA GLY A 606 14.83 3.38 30.11
C GLY A 606 14.87 4.32 31.32
N GLY A 607 14.43 3.85 32.48
CA GLY A 607 14.36 4.66 33.70
C GLY A 607 15.65 4.59 34.52
N ILE A 608 16.18 5.76 34.91
CA ILE A 608 17.20 5.91 35.96
C ILE A 608 16.76 7.02 36.93
N ARG A 609 17.09 6.86 38.22
CA ARG A 609 16.52 7.60 39.35
C ARG A 609 17.05 9.04 39.51
N ARG A 610 16.24 9.88 40.19
CA ARG A 610 16.53 11.27 40.60
C ARG A 610 17.77 11.39 41.52
N ARG A 611 18.50 12.51 41.41
CA ARG A 611 19.05 13.28 42.55
C ARG A 611 18.87 14.80 42.29
N ARG A 612 18.92 15.61 43.35
CA ARG A 612 18.60 17.04 43.40
C ARG A 612 19.85 17.94 43.34
N CYS A 613 19.56 19.25 43.25
CA CYS A 613 20.31 20.43 43.68
C CYS A 613 20.98 21.20 42.53
N GLN A 614 21.08 22.53 42.57
CA GLN A 614 20.37 23.65 43.21
C GLN A 614 21.07 24.92 42.66
N ASP A 615 20.41 26.08 42.72
CA ASP A 615 21.02 27.43 42.62
C ASP A 615 21.82 27.82 41.36
N TRP A 616 21.29 28.81 40.62
CA TRP A 616 21.95 30.13 40.55
C TRP A 616 20.94 31.22 40.13
N MET A 617 21.03 32.38 40.78
CA MET A 617 20.18 33.57 40.60
C MET A 617 21.05 34.80 40.29
N SER A 618 20.41 35.92 39.89
CA SER A 618 21.03 37.23 39.52
C SER A 618 21.75 37.24 38.15
N SER A 619 21.90 38.34 37.40
CA SER A 619 21.50 39.77 37.54
C SER A 619 21.50 40.42 36.13
N SER A 620 20.95 41.60 35.81
CA SER A 620 19.93 42.49 36.41
C SER A 620 19.63 43.67 35.43
N ARG A 621 18.61 44.51 35.72
CA ARG A 621 18.39 45.90 35.20
C ARG A 621 18.03 46.08 33.69
N LEU A 622 17.42 47.20 33.25
CA LEU A 622 16.33 48.07 33.76
C LEU A 622 15.96 49.06 32.60
N GLY A 623 14.69 49.39 32.39
CA GLY A 623 14.28 50.43 31.43
C GLY A 623 12.76 50.69 31.41
N ARG A 624 12.32 51.94 31.57
CA ARG A 624 10.91 52.36 31.70
C ARG A 624 10.49 53.33 30.59
N MET A 625 9.18 53.62 30.55
CA MET A 625 8.45 54.67 29.81
C MET A 625 8.12 54.33 28.33
N GLY A 626 6.90 54.59 27.84
CA GLY A 626 5.69 55.07 28.52
C GLY A 626 4.53 55.41 27.57
N LEU A 627 3.43 55.92 28.17
CA LEU A 627 2.22 56.53 27.57
C LEU A 627 1.08 55.62 27.06
N VAL A 628 -0.14 56.15 27.30
CA VAL A 628 -1.46 55.52 27.20
C VAL A 628 -2.36 56.42 26.35
N LYS A 629 -3.24 55.85 25.52
CA LYS A 629 -4.54 56.45 25.17
C LYS A 629 -5.61 55.36 25.06
N PHE A 630 -6.78 55.64 25.63
CA PHE A 630 -8.03 54.86 25.57
C PHE A 630 -9.08 55.66 24.74
N PRO A 631 -10.31 55.17 24.48
CA PRO A 631 -11.00 55.42 23.21
C PRO A 631 -12.36 56.12 23.36
N ASP A 632 -12.96 56.49 22.23
CA ASP A 632 -14.37 56.87 22.16
C ASP A 632 -15.26 55.77 21.54
N ARG A 633 -16.49 55.67 22.08
CA ARG A 633 -17.57 54.79 21.62
C ARG A 633 -18.47 55.53 20.60
N TRP A 634 -19.29 54.79 19.84
CA TRP A 634 -20.77 54.92 19.69
C TRP A 634 -21.21 53.86 18.64
N LEU A 635 -21.94 52.77 18.95
CA LEU A 635 -23.35 52.53 19.33
C LEU A 635 -24.37 52.44 18.16
N ARG A 636 -25.22 51.38 18.22
CA ARG A 636 -26.48 51.11 17.47
C ARG A 636 -26.35 50.57 16.03
N LEU A 637 -27.29 49.77 15.49
CA LEU A 637 -28.35 48.86 16.02
C LEU A 637 -28.75 47.91 14.85
N ARG A 638 -29.40 46.76 15.11
CA ARG A 638 -30.19 46.02 14.09
C ARG A 638 -31.55 46.72 13.86
N PRO A 639 -32.26 46.44 12.75
CA PRO A 639 -33.32 45.42 12.86
C PRO A 639 -33.33 44.40 11.70
N SER A 640 -34.30 43.49 11.77
CA SER A 640 -34.57 42.35 10.90
C SER A 640 -35.27 42.71 9.59
N GLY A 641 -35.07 41.83 8.60
CA GLY A 641 -35.96 41.53 7.47
C GLY A 641 -35.86 40.04 7.18
#